data_AF-E9GFN6-F1
#
_entry.id   AF-E9GFN6-F1
#
_cell.length_a   1.000
_cell.length_b   1.000
_cell.length_c   1.000
_cell.angle_alpha   90.00
_cell.angle_beta   90.00
_cell.angle_gamma   90.00
#
_symmetry.space_group_name_H-M   'P 1'
#
loop_
_entity.id
_entity.type
_entity.pdbx_description
1 polymer ?
#
loop_
_entity_poly.entity_id
_entity_poly.type
_entity_poly.pdbx_seq_one_letter_code
_entity_poly.pdbx_strand_id
1 'polypeptide(L)'
;MGKSKSNRHNKQVRDNPTGLANKSDSEEIVMDCAVKSPYTGTVLSSETLKSFSRQLQSSSAEERDCACHALAGLIRNNEDSCAALQEGLIKVLGPLLLDTSASVCHSTASALHTIFSKGGDQAIKLAIEHDILTPLIALLKRIPSQWKPHKAPGDKIDTSTATFIETVATLNLLSESSTLAVDRMHRESIVPMLISYLDVNAYGLDVVSSVVQFLSTVTEDQGDTDYTEVLKKEIISKFLNVKESSPLLRTLSLMILLNLNHQQLNSELGQSTQDIINILTSSLCLDQRKAASSVVDHLPTTQDENGGDAMEEDSLASKLHDSVEAAEELISAQIKSLEILTNICCSGDDGDSDEFYEDESISDESLGNEGFQESLIDLNPELKKAFIDARLFQLVIEKAKLPATNIIEALNQHPTGKSLIKRYEALQCMGFLCLSNMVMVFEVDDIGGSKDLFDIWCGLAVVAFQGSKSEQMLGSATASMRAIIRKLSYHKDIVNLLKLEDITLLCQRVADCSHPQSKVNLLQILGTLGSMAAGVEPPMLEPRSSIVRGIGQILLDTACLSPDLWITAEAMDALFDVFKEDHTDPIVGDIQLVERLRTLAPTFKHRVHSQRRSLPADHLPVVMTARDNLLRFIKYKTKQRSLANR
;
A
#
# COMPACT_ATOMS: atom_id res chain seq x y z
N MET A 1 -27.87 -8.13 17.28
CA MET A 1 -26.63 -8.84 16.92
C MET A 1 -25.97 -8.03 15.82
N GLY A 2 -25.21 -7.01 16.23
CA GLY A 2 -24.62 -6.03 15.33
C GLY A 2 -23.37 -6.60 14.69
N LYS A 3 -23.29 -6.57 13.36
CA LYS A 3 -22.06 -6.83 12.61
C LYS A 3 -21.16 -5.62 12.81
N SER A 4 -20.21 -5.70 13.74
CA SER A 4 -19.09 -4.75 13.80
C SER A 4 -18.25 -4.99 12.56
N LYS A 5 -18.18 -4.00 11.66
CA LYS A 5 -17.20 -3.98 10.58
C LYS A 5 -15.87 -3.51 11.20
N SER A 6 -14.85 -4.35 11.14
CA SER A 6 -13.47 -3.91 11.35
C SER A 6 -13.08 -3.02 10.17
N ASN A 7 -12.83 -1.73 10.43
CA ASN A 7 -12.33 -0.80 9.43
C ASN A 7 -10.82 -1.03 9.23
N ARG A 8 -10.42 -1.13 7.96
CA ARG A 8 -9.05 -1.39 7.53
C ARG A 8 -8.32 -0.06 7.28
N HIS A 9 -7.16 0.14 7.90
CA HIS A 9 -6.40 1.38 7.74
C HIS A 9 -5.52 1.43 6.48
N ASN A 10 -5.15 0.29 5.89
CA ASN A 10 -4.35 0.23 4.65
C ASN A 10 -5.17 -0.28 3.46
N LYS A 11 -6.36 0.28 3.28
CA LYS A 11 -7.17 0.00 2.11
C LYS A 11 -6.53 0.68 0.90
N GLN A 12 -6.20 -0.09 -0.15
CA GLN A 12 -6.19 0.51 -1.48
C GLN A 12 -7.63 1.00 -1.73
N VAL A 13 -7.82 2.31 -1.70
CA VAL A 13 -9.13 2.92 -1.95
C VAL A 13 -9.56 2.50 -3.36
N ARG A 14 -10.47 1.53 -3.43
CA ARG A 14 -11.07 1.10 -4.67
C ARG A 14 -11.99 2.23 -5.15
N ASP A 15 -11.62 2.89 -6.24
CA ASP A 15 -12.40 3.99 -6.80
C ASP A 15 -13.65 3.45 -7.52
N ASN A 16 -14.74 4.22 -7.50
CA ASN A 16 -15.90 4.00 -8.35
C ASN A 16 -15.85 5.02 -9.50
N PRO A 17 -15.15 4.70 -10.60
CA PRO A 17 -14.84 5.66 -11.66
C PRO A 17 -16.09 6.19 -12.38
N THR A 18 -17.21 5.49 -12.29
CA THR A 18 -18.46 5.88 -12.97
C THR A 18 -19.32 6.87 -12.19
N GLY A 19 -19.04 7.12 -10.90
CA GLY A 19 -19.79 8.09 -10.09
C GLY A 19 -21.29 7.79 -9.92
N LEU A 20 -21.77 6.61 -10.33
CA LEU A 20 -23.21 6.33 -10.32
C LEU A 20 -23.69 5.78 -8.96
N ALA A 21 -24.16 6.69 -8.11
CA ALA A 21 -25.34 6.45 -7.27
C ALA A 21 -26.28 7.68 -7.35
N ASN A 22 -27.50 7.46 -7.85
CA ASN A 22 -28.68 8.33 -7.88
C ASN A 22 -28.57 9.76 -8.48
N LYS A 23 -29.10 9.88 -9.71
CA LYS A 23 -29.63 11.08 -10.39
C LYS A 23 -29.46 12.44 -9.65
N SER A 24 -28.37 13.14 -9.96
CA SER A 24 -28.37 14.49 -10.56
C SER A 24 -26.91 14.95 -10.69
N ASP A 25 -26.68 15.83 -11.65
CA ASP A 25 -25.46 16.61 -11.86
C ASP A 25 -24.39 15.92 -12.73
N SER A 26 -24.53 16.20 -14.03
CA SER A 26 -23.50 16.01 -15.04
C SER A 26 -22.75 17.34 -15.20
N GLU A 27 -21.46 17.36 -14.87
CA GLU A 27 -20.54 18.40 -15.35
C GLU A 27 -19.27 17.76 -15.91
N GLU A 28 -18.90 18.19 -17.11
CA GLU A 28 -17.64 17.84 -17.80
C GLU A 28 -16.45 18.32 -16.99
N ILE A 29 -15.57 17.39 -16.59
CA ILE A 29 -14.27 17.73 -16.01
C ILE A 29 -13.19 17.49 -17.08
N VAL A 30 -12.58 18.58 -17.54
CA VAL A 30 -11.35 18.57 -18.33
C VAL A 30 -10.20 18.15 -17.41
N MET A 31 -9.50 17.08 -17.79
CA MET A 31 -8.46 16.44 -16.96
C MET A 31 -7.07 17.00 -17.28
N ASP A 32 -6.45 17.63 -16.28
CA ASP A 32 -5.11 18.23 -16.37
C ASP A 32 -4.02 17.15 -16.18
N CYS A 33 -3.26 16.88 -17.24
CA CYS A 33 -2.25 15.82 -17.32
C CYS A 33 -0.86 16.34 -16.94
N ALA A 34 -0.59 16.55 -15.66
CA ALA A 34 0.73 17.00 -15.20
C ALA A 34 1.23 16.22 -13.97
N VAL A 35 1.46 14.92 -14.14
CA VAL A 35 2.40 14.18 -13.26
C VAL A 35 3.71 14.02 -14.01
N LYS A 36 4.72 14.81 -13.64
CA LYS A 36 6.06 14.75 -14.24
C LYS A 36 6.79 13.50 -13.73
N SER A 37 6.77 12.44 -14.52
CA SER A 37 7.71 11.32 -14.39
C SER A 37 9.08 11.71 -14.95
N PRO A 38 10.20 11.25 -14.38
CA PRO A 38 11.56 11.56 -14.87
C PRO A 38 11.97 10.75 -16.11
N TYR A 39 11.02 10.22 -16.91
CA TYR A 39 11.33 9.44 -18.09
C TYR A 39 11.60 10.35 -19.29
N THR A 40 12.74 10.16 -19.96
CA THR A 40 13.18 10.92 -21.15
C THR A 40 12.79 10.25 -22.47
N GLY A 41 11.97 9.21 -22.43
CA GLY A 41 11.45 8.55 -23.63
C GLY A 41 10.32 9.35 -24.29
N THR A 42 10.28 9.36 -25.62
CA THR A 42 9.13 9.88 -26.36
C THR A 42 7.92 8.98 -26.15
N VAL A 43 6.83 9.56 -25.64
CA VAL A 43 5.49 8.95 -25.58
C VAL A 43 5.06 8.51 -26.98
N LEU A 44 4.32 7.41 -27.10
CA LEU A 44 3.79 6.94 -28.37
C LEU A 44 3.01 8.03 -29.12
N SER A 45 3.33 8.23 -30.40
CA SER A 45 2.68 9.28 -31.20
C SER A 45 1.25 8.92 -31.58
N SER A 46 0.39 9.95 -31.67
CA SER A 46 -1.00 9.80 -32.11
C SER A 46 -1.10 9.11 -33.49
N GLU A 47 -0.20 9.41 -34.42
CA GLU A 47 -0.16 8.76 -35.75
C GLU A 47 0.10 7.26 -35.66
N THR A 48 1.00 6.84 -34.75
CA THR A 48 1.33 5.43 -34.51
C THR A 48 0.12 4.68 -33.96
N LEU A 49 -0.54 5.25 -32.95
CA LEU A 49 -1.74 4.68 -32.33
C LEU A 49 -2.92 4.59 -33.32
N LYS A 50 -3.11 5.61 -34.16
CA LYS A 50 -4.09 5.60 -35.26
C LYS A 50 -3.77 4.56 -36.34
N SER A 51 -2.49 4.23 -36.55
CA SER A 51 -2.10 3.13 -37.43
C SER A 51 -2.50 1.78 -36.86
N PHE A 52 -2.25 1.54 -35.56
CA PHE A 52 -2.70 0.33 -34.88
C PHE A 52 -4.21 0.19 -34.89
N SER A 53 -4.95 1.27 -34.64
CA SER A 53 -6.42 1.28 -34.73
C SER A 53 -6.93 0.75 -36.08
N ARG A 54 -6.27 1.11 -37.19
CA ARG A 54 -6.61 0.60 -38.52
C ARG A 54 -6.25 -0.87 -38.71
N GLN A 55 -5.06 -1.30 -38.27
CA GLN A 55 -4.61 -2.70 -38.39
C GLN A 55 -5.47 -3.66 -37.55
N LEU A 56 -5.84 -3.24 -36.33
CA LEU A 56 -6.74 -3.97 -35.44
C LEU A 56 -8.14 -4.16 -36.03
N GLN A 57 -8.54 -3.32 -36.98
CA GLN A 57 -9.81 -3.42 -37.70
C GLN A 57 -9.68 -4.12 -39.07
N SER A 58 -8.51 -4.70 -39.38
CA SER A 58 -8.31 -5.44 -40.63
C SER A 58 -9.25 -6.65 -40.71
N SER A 59 -9.63 -7.04 -41.92
CA SER A 59 -10.36 -8.29 -42.16
C SER A 59 -9.49 -9.53 -41.93
N SER A 60 -8.17 -9.40 -42.03
CA SER A 60 -7.22 -10.49 -41.79
C SER A 60 -7.01 -10.75 -40.30
N ALA A 61 -7.30 -11.97 -39.84
CA ALA A 61 -7.06 -12.37 -38.46
C ALA A 61 -5.57 -12.30 -38.08
N GLU A 62 -4.67 -12.64 -39.00
CA GLU A 62 -3.22 -12.57 -38.78
C GLU A 62 -2.74 -11.12 -38.58
N GLU A 63 -3.30 -10.17 -39.32
CA GLU A 63 -2.93 -8.76 -39.19
C GLU A 63 -3.42 -8.18 -37.86
N ARG A 64 -4.65 -8.54 -37.43
CA ARG A 64 -5.18 -8.16 -36.12
C ARG A 64 -4.33 -8.75 -34.98
N ASP A 65 -3.96 -10.02 -35.10
CA ASP A 65 -3.14 -10.73 -34.11
C ASP A 65 -1.74 -10.10 -33.97
N CYS A 66 -1.07 -9.86 -35.09
CA CYS A 66 0.22 -9.16 -35.12
C CYS A 66 0.14 -7.75 -34.55
N ALA A 67 -0.94 -7.01 -34.85
CA ALA A 67 -1.14 -5.67 -34.31
C ALA A 67 -1.32 -5.66 -32.79
N CYS A 68 -2.02 -6.65 -32.22
CA CYS A 68 -2.16 -6.79 -30.76
C CYS A 68 -0.81 -7.03 -30.08
N HIS A 69 -0.01 -7.97 -30.59
CA HIS A 69 1.33 -8.26 -30.07
C HIS A 69 2.26 -7.05 -30.18
N ALA A 70 2.26 -6.37 -31.33
CA ALA A 70 3.08 -5.19 -31.54
C ALA A 70 2.68 -4.03 -30.62
N LEU A 71 1.37 -3.82 -30.41
CA LEU A 71 0.88 -2.84 -29.46
C LEU A 71 1.34 -3.16 -28.04
N ALA A 72 1.16 -4.39 -27.57
CA ALA A 72 1.59 -4.81 -26.24
C ALA A 72 3.09 -4.57 -26.01
N GLY A 73 3.94 -4.90 -27.00
CA GLY A 73 5.39 -4.68 -26.93
C GLY A 73 5.82 -3.20 -26.91
N LEU A 74 4.98 -2.29 -27.39
CA LEU A 74 5.25 -0.84 -27.41
C LEU A 74 4.84 -0.12 -26.13
N ILE A 75 3.92 -0.69 -25.35
CA ILE A 75 3.48 -0.11 -24.08
C ILE A 75 4.52 -0.38 -23.00
N ARG A 76 5.28 0.65 -22.60
CA ARG A 76 6.39 0.49 -21.65
C ARG A 76 6.09 1.10 -20.28
N ASN A 77 5.24 2.11 -20.23
CA ASN A 77 4.99 2.90 -19.03
C ASN A 77 3.54 3.41 -18.97
N ASN A 78 3.27 4.20 -17.93
CA ASN A 78 1.96 4.80 -17.70
C ASN A 78 1.54 5.76 -18.83
N GLU A 79 2.48 6.56 -19.33
CA GLU A 79 2.24 7.56 -20.38
C GLU A 79 1.83 6.90 -21.70
N ASP A 80 2.53 5.86 -22.12
CA ASP A 80 2.23 5.07 -23.32
C ASP A 80 0.82 4.43 -23.20
N SER A 81 0.49 3.92 -22.02
CA SER A 81 -0.82 3.31 -21.73
C SER A 81 -1.95 4.34 -21.78
N CYS A 82 -1.76 5.49 -21.13
CA CYS A 82 -2.73 6.58 -21.14
C CYS A 82 -2.94 7.12 -22.55
N ALA A 83 -1.88 7.31 -23.34
CA ALA A 83 -1.98 7.75 -24.73
C ALA A 83 -2.80 6.76 -25.58
N ALA A 84 -2.55 5.45 -25.45
CA ALA A 84 -3.31 4.42 -26.14
C ALA A 84 -4.82 4.46 -25.80
N LEU A 85 -5.15 4.66 -24.53
CA LEU A 85 -6.54 4.76 -24.06
C LEU A 85 -7.22 6.06 -24.53
N GLN A 86 -6.51 7.19 -24.49
CA GLN A 86 -7.00 8.49 -24.96
C GLN A 86 -7.30 8.50 -26.47
N GLU A 87 -6.50 7.79 -27.27
CA GLU A 87 -6.76 7.57 -28.71
C GLU A 87 -7.91 6.56 -28.96
N GLY A 88 -8.56 6.07 -27.91
CA GLY A 88 -9.76 5.25 -28.01
C GLY A 88 -9.51 3.79 -28.41
N LEU A 89 -8.26 3.30 -28.32
CA LEU A 89 -7.94 1.91 -28.69
C LEU A 89 -8.72 0.87 -27.90
N ILE A 90 -9.12 1.18 -26.67
CA ILE A 90 -9.96 0.28 -25.86
C ILE A 90 -11.30 -0.04 -26.52
N LYS A 91 -11.89 0.90 -27.27
CA LYS A 91 -13.15 0.68 -28.00
C LYS A 91 -12.97 -0.26 -29.20
N VAL A 92 -11.75 -0.37 -29.70
CA VAL A 92 -11.38 -1.30 -30.78
C VAL A 92 -11.02 -2.68 -30.21
N LEU A 93 -10.25 -2.71 -29.12
CA LEU A 93 -9.81 -3.95 -28.48
C LEU A 93 -10.96 -4.69 -27.77
N GLY A 94 -11.91 -3.99 -27.15
CA GLY A 94 -13.03 -4.61 -26.43
C GLY A 94 -13.80 -5.64 -27.26
N PRO A 95 -14.27 -5.31 -28.48
CA PRO A 95 -14.92 -6.27 -29.37
C PRO A 95 -14.02 -7.44 -29.81
N LEU A 96 -12.70 -7.22 -29.95
CA LEU A 96 -11.75 -8.24 -30.41
C LEU A 96 -11.54 -9.37 -29.38
N LEU A 97 -11.86 -9.13 -28.10
CA LEU A 97 -11.91 -10.19 -27.09
C LEU A 97 -12.91 -11.31 -27.47
N LEU A 98 -13.88 -11.00 -28.32
CA LEU A 98 -14.90 -11.95 -28.78
C LEU A 98 -14.72 -12.34 -30.25
N ASP A 99 -13.52 -12.17 -30.82
CA ASP A 99 -13.22 -12.57 -32.20
C ASP A 99 -13.51 -14.07 -32.45
N THR A 100 -13.66 -14.41 -33.72
CA THR A 100 -13.77 -15.78 -34.21
C THR A 100 -12.45 -16.55 -34.10
N SER A 101 -11.31 -15.87 -34.20
CA SER A 101 -9.98 -16.45 -34.07
C SER A 101 -9.54 -16.47 -32.61
N ALA A 102 -9.25 -17.67 -32.09
CA ALA A 102 -8.75 -17.84 -30.72
C ALA A 102 -7.41 -17.11 -30.49
N SER A 103 -6.54 -17.03 -31.51
CA SER A 103 -5.27 -16.30 -31.43
C SER A 103 -5.50 -14.80 -31.21
N VAL A 104 -6.45 -14.21 -31.94
CA VAL A 104 -6.81 -12.79 -31.80
C VAL A 104 -7.42 -12.51 -30.42
N CYS A 105 -8.29 -13.41 -29.92
CA CYS A 105 -8.83 -13.27 -28.56
C CYS A 105 -7.71 -13.26 -27.52
N HIS A 106 -6.75 -14.19 -27.63
CA HIS A 106 -5.61 -14.28 -26.72
C HIS A 106 -4.74 -13.03 -26.75
N SER A 107 -4.28 -12.61 -27.93
CA SER A 107 -3.39 -11.46 -28.08
C SER A 107 -4.07 -10.15 -27.70
N THR A 108 -5.38 -10.03 -27.94
CA THR A 108 -6.18 -8.90 -27.44
C THR A 108 -6.22 -8.88 -25.91
N ALA A 109 -6.49 -10.01 -25.26
CA ALA A 109 -6.51 -10.09 -23.80
C ALA A 109 -5.15 -9.74 -23.20
N SER A 110 -4.06 -10.26 -23.77
CA SER A 110 -2.68 -9.95 -23.35
C SER A 110 -2.32 -8.48 -23.57
N ALA A 111 -2.72 -7.87 -24.69
CA ALA A 111 -2.51 -6.45 -24.95
C ALA A 111 -3.25 -5.57 -23.93
N LEU A 112 -4.52 -5.88 -23.63
CA LEU A 112 -5.30 -5.18 -22.61
C LEU A 112 -4.70 -5.32 -21.21
N HIS A 113 -4.29 -6.55 -20.84
CA HIS A 113 -3.58 -6.79 -19.58
C HIS A 113 -2.36 -5.88 -19.45
N THR A 114 -1.54 -5.80 -20.51
CA THR A 114 -0.34 -4.96 -20.54
C THR A 114 -0.68 -3.48 -20.40
N ILE A 115 -1.66 -2.98 -21.15
CA ILE A 115 -2.11 -1.58 -21.10
C ILE A 115 -2.57 -1.21 -19.67
N PHE A 116 -3.35 -2.06 -19.02
CA PHE A 116 -3.88 -1.78 -17.69
C PHE A 116 -2.79 -1.90 -16.62
N SER A 117 -1.97 -2.95 -16.68
CA SER A 117 -0.88 -3.20 -15.74
C SER A 117 0.17 -2.08 -15.75
N LYS A 118 0.50 -1.54 -16.94
CA LYS A 118 1.45 -0.42 -17.08
C LYS A 118 0.80 0.95 -16.85
N GLY A 119 -0.51 1.07 -17.05
CA GLY A 119 -1.27 2.32 -17.00
C GLY A 119 -1.79 2.75 -15.62
N GLY A 120 -1.68 1.90 -14.59
CA GLY A 120 -2.08 2.22 -13.22
C GLY A 120 -3.56 2.61 -13.07
N ASP A 121 -3.88 3.32 -11.99
CA ASP A 121 -5.28 3.62 -11.61
C ASP A 121 -6.06 4.36 -12.70
N GLN A 122 -5.42 5.29 -13.40
CA GLN A 122 -6.08 6.04 -14.48
C GLN A 122 -6.50 5.14 -15.64
N ALA A 123 -5.65 4.18 -16.02
CA ALA A 123 -5.98 3.24 -17.08
C ALA A 123 -7.12 2.31 -16.67
N ILE A 124 -7.11 1.84 -15.41
CA ILE A 124 -8.19 1.00 -14.86
C ILE A 124 -9.52 1.77 -14.84
N LYS A 125 -9.50 3.04 -14.40
CA LYS A 125 -10.66 3.93 -14.42
C LYS A 125 -11.28 4.04 -15.80
N LEU A 126 -10.47 4.40 -16.80
CA LEU A 126 -10.92 4.50 -18.20
C LEU A 126 -11.42 3.15 -18.74
N ALA A 127 -10.81 2.05 -18.32
CA ALA A 127 -11.21 0.72 -18.73
C ALA A 127 -12.62 0.35 -18.27
N ILE A 128 -12.94 0.71 -17.03
CA ILE A 128 -14.27 0.49 -16.44
C ILE A 128 -15.31 1.43 -17.06
N GLU A 129 -14.98 2.71 -17.28
CA GLU A 129 -15.87 3.68 -17.95
C GLU A 129 -16.24 3.24 -19.38
N HIS A 130 -15.33 2.54 -20.07
CA HIS A 130 -15.56 1.97 -21.40
C HIS A 130 -16.14 0.55 -21.39
N ASP A 131 -16.62 0.06 -20.24
CA ASP A 131 -17.29 -1.25 -20.06
C ASP A 131 -16.46 -2.44 -20.58
N ILE A 132 -15.14 -2.45 -20.33
CA ILE A 132 -14.30 -3.59 -20.73
C ILE A 132 -14.64 -4.88 -19.96
N LEU A 133 -15.28 -4.75 -18.79
CA LEU A 133 -15.68 -5.88 -17.96
C LEU A 133 -16.66 -6.80 -18.71
N THR A 134 -17.60 -6.24 -19.48
CA THR A 134 -18.60 -7.02 -20.21
C THR A 134 -17.98 -7.99 -21.24
N PRO A 135 -17.11 -7.56 -22.18
CA PRO A 135 -16.47 -8.48 -23.12
C PRO A 135 -15.47 -9.45 -22.44
N LEU A 136 -14.76 -9.05 -21.38
CA LEU A 136 -13.88 -9.96 -20.61
C LEU A 136 -14.67 -11.09 -19.92
N ILE A 137 -15.78 -10.74 -19.26
CA ILE A 137 -16.69 -11.71 -18.63
C ILE A 137 -17.30 -12.64 -19.69
N ALA A 138 -17.70 -12.11 -20.84
CA ALA A 138 -18.23 -12.90 -21.94
C ALA A 138 -17.17 -13.87 -22.50
N LEU A 139 -15.91 -13.44 -22.65
CA LEU A 139 -14.80 -14.29 -23.06
C LEU A 139 -14.57 -15.43 -22.05
N LEU A 140 -14.53 -15.12 -20.75
CA LEU A 140 -14.37 -16.14 -19.71
C LEU A 140 -15.53 -17.15 -19.72
N LYS A 141 -16.77 -16.69 -19.87
CA LYS A 141 -17.98 -17.54 -19.96
C LYS A 141 -18.04 -18.41 -21.23
N ARG A 142 -17.27 -18.10 -22.29
CA ARG A 142 -17.18 -18.94 -23.50
C ARG A 142 -16.37 -20.21 -23.27
N ILE A 143 -15.57 -20.27 -22.20
CA ILE A 143 -14.73 -21.42 -21.91
C ILE A 143 -15.63 -22.59 -21.46
N PRO A 144 -15.59 -23.76 -22.16
CA PRO A 144 -16.47 -24.86 -21.84
C PRO A 144 -16.29 -25.38 -20.41
N SER A 145 -17.37 -25.79 -19.75
CA SER A 145 -17.32 -26.31 -18.37
C SER A 145 -16.49 -27.60 -18.20
N GLN A 146 -16.23 -28.32 -19.30
CA GLN A 146 -15.40 -29.54 -19.33
C GLN A 146 -13.99 -29.29 -19.87
N TRP A 147 -13.62 -28.03 -20.10
CA TRP A 147 -12.31 -27.68 -20.60
C TRP A 147 -11.22 -28.13 -19.63
N LYS A 148 -10.09 -28.57 -20.19
CA LYS A 148 -8.86 -28.87 -19.46
C LYS A 148 -7.68 -28.29 -20.24
N PRO A 149 -6.60 -27.87 -19.55
CA PRO A 149 -5.37 -27.47 -20.20
C PRO A 149 -4.79 -28.61 -21.03
N HIS A 150 -4.26 -28.28 -22.20
CA HIS A 150 -3.53 -29.22 -23.04
C HIS A 150 -2.09 -28.73 -23.18
N LYS A 151 -1.12 -29.65 -23.22
CA LYS A 151 0.26 -29.26 -23.55
C LYS A 151 0.38 -28.98 -25.05
N ALA A 152 0.86 -27.80 -25.43
CA ALA A 152 1.23 -27.52 -26.82
C ALA A 152 2.60 -28.16 -27.16
N PRO A 153 2.98 -28.28 -28.44
CA PRO A 153 4.29 -28.79 -28.84
C PRO A 153 5.43 -27.96 -28.19
N GLY A 154 6.42 -28.64 -27.62
CA GLY A 154 7.59 -28.00 -26.99
C GLY A 154 7.36 -27.49 -25.57
N ASP A 155 6.53 -28.17 -24.77
CA ASP A 155 6.20 -27.84 -23.37
C ASP A 155 5.59 -26.43 -23.15
N LYS A 156 5.07 -25.80 -24.21
CA LYS A 156 4.39 -24.50 -24.14
C LYS A 156 2.93 -24.65 -23.70
N ILE A 157 2.43 -23.61 -23.03
CA ILE A 157 1.02 -23.46 -22.67
C ILE A 157 0.19 -23.29 -23.97
N ASP A 158 -0.93 -24.01 -24.09
CA ASP A 158 -1.82 -23.86 -25.24
C ASP A 158 -2.57 -22.51 -25.21
N THR A 159 -2.97 -22.01 -26.38
CA THR A 159 -3.63 -20.70 -26.52
C THR A 159 -4.89 -20.56 -25.67
N SER A 160 -5.67 -21.62 -25.45
CA SER A 160 -6.88 -21.55 -24.64
C SER A 160 -6.56 -21.41 -23.15
N THR A 161 -5.54 -22.11 -22.66
CA THR A 161 -5.02 -21.96 -21.29
C THR A 161 -4.44 -20.56 -21.09
N ALA A 162 -3.63 -20.08 -22.03
CA ALA A 162 -3.06 -18.73 -21.96
C ALA A 162 -4.17 -17.67 -21.98
N THR A 163 -5.19 -17.81 -22.82
CA THR A 163 -6.36 -16.89 -22.83
C THR A 163 -7.11 -16.89 -21.51
N PHE A 164 -7.32 -18.05 -20.89
CA PHE A 164 -7.97 -18.15 -19.58
C PHE A 164 -7.18 -17.37 -18.52
N ILE A 165 -5.88 -17.64 -18.42
CA ILE A 165 -4.99 -17.02 -17.43
C ILE A 165 -5.01 -15.51 -17.59
N GLU A 166 -4.84 -14.98 -18.80
CA GLU A 166 -4.80 -13.54 -19.03
C GLU A 166 -6.15 -12.86 -18.80
N THR A 167 -7.26 -13.55 -19.11
CA THR A 167 -8.60 -13.02 -18.85
C THR A 167 -8.84 -12.90 -17.34
N VAL A 168 -8.52 -13.94 -16.57
CA VAL A 168 -8.68 -13.94 -15.11
C VAL A 168 -7.73 -12.94 -14.45
N ALA A 169 -6.47 -12.86 -14.90
CA ALA A 169 -5.49 -11.89 -14.38
C ALA A 169 -5.92 -10.44 -14.66
N THR A 170 -6.48 -10.17 -15.85
CA THR A 170 -7.01 -8.84 -16.20
C THR A 170 -8.23 -8.48 -15.35
N LEU A 171 -9.15 -9.42 -15.14
CA LEU A 171 -10.30 -9.22 -14.24
C LEU A 171 -9.87 -9.00 -12.79
N ASN A 172 -8.82 -9.69 -12.33
CA ASN A 172 -8.22 -9.48 -11.02
C ASN A 172 -7.69 -8.05 -10.88
N LEU A 173 -6.88 -7.59 -11.83
CA LEU A 173 -6.33 -6.23 -11.83
C LEU A 173 -7.43 -5.15 -11.77
N LEU A 174 -8.50 -5.31 -12.55
CA LEU A 174 -9.63 -4.37 -12.52
C LEU A 174 -10.38 -4.42 -11.18
N SER A 175 -10.44 -5.59 -10.55
CA SER A 175 -11.11 -5.80 -9.25
C SER A 175 -10.29 -5.29 -8.06
N GLU A 176 -8.95 -5.32 -8.14
CA GLU A 176 -8.05 -4.78 -7.12
C GLU A 176 -8.30 -3.29 -6.89
N SER A 177 -8.54 -2.53 -7.96
CA SER A 177 -8.72 -1.07 -7.89
C SER A 177 -10.17 -0.57 -7.97
N SER A 178 -11.18 -1.44 -8.14
CA SER A 178 -12.57 -0.98 -8.26
C SER A 178 -13.62 -1.88 -7.60
N THR A 179 -14.46 -1.27 -6.75
CA THR A 179 -15.63 -1.91 -6.13
C THR A 179 -16.67 -2.30 -7.17
N LEU A 180 -16.86 -1.49 -8.22
CA LEU A 180 -17.79 -1.78 -9.29
C LEU A 180 -17.41 -3.07 -10.04
N ALA A 181 -16.11 -3.29 -10.26
CA ALA A 181 -15.62 -4.53 -10.88
C ALA A 181 -15.93 -5.74 -9.99
N VAL A 182 -15.67 -5.64 -8.69
CA VAL A 182 -15.96 -6.70 -7.71
C VAL A 182 -17.45 -7.03 -7.67
N ASP A 183 -18.32 -6.01 -7.58
CA ASP A 183 -19.77 -6.20 -7.60
C ASP A 183 -20.24 -6.89 -8.89
N ARG A 184 -19.63 -6.55 -10.02
CA ARG A 184 -19.91 -7.20 -11.31
C ARG A 184 -19.52 -8.67 -11.30
N MET A 185 -18.37 -9.04 -10.73
CA MET A 185 -17.92 -10.44 -10.63
C MET A 185 -18.92 -11.30 -9.85
N HIS A 186 -19.47 -10.76 -8.76
CA HIS A 186 -20.49 -11.43 -7.96
C HIS A 186 -21.81 -11.55 -8.71
N ARG A 187 -22.31 -10.44 -9.25
CA ARG A 187 -23.59 -10.41 -10.00
C ARG A 187 -23.59 -11.36 -11.18
N GLU A 188 -22.46 -11.52 -11.86
CA GLU A 188 -22.30 -12.40 -13.01
C GLU A 188 -21.97 -13.85 -12.66
N SER A 189 -21.94 -14.21 -11.37
CA SER A 189 -21.61 -15.55 -10.86
C SER A 189 -20.23 -16.05 -11.32
N ILE A 190 -19.25 -15.15 -11.43
CA ILE A 190 -17.87 -15.52 -11.78
C ILE A 190 -17.18 -16.23 -10.63
N VAL A 191 -17.41 -15.79 -9.38
CA VAL A 191 -16.81 -16.42 -8.20
C VAL A 191 -17.21 -17.90 -8.07
N PRO A 192 -18.52 -18.27 -8.04
CA PRO A 192 -18.90 -19.68 -7.98
C PRO A 192 -18.38 -20.52 -9.15
N MET A 193 -18.32 -19.94 -10.37
CA MET A 193 -17.78 -20.62 -11.54
C MET A 193 -16.31 -21.01 -11.33
N LEU A 194 -15.49 -20.08 -10.84
CA LEU A 194 -14.05 -20.26 -10.71
C LEU A 194 -13.64 -21.21 -9.58
N ILE A 195 -14.52 -21.46 -8.58
CA ILE A 195 -14.27 -22.48 -7.54
C ILE A 195 -14.01 -23.86 -8.15
N SER A 196 -14.67 -24.20 -9.26
CA SER A 196 -14.50 -25.50 -9.93
C SER A 196 -13.10 -25.74 -10.52
N TYR A 197 -12.30 -24.68 -10.66
CA TYR A 197 -10.94 -24.73 -11.22
C TYR A 197 -9.86 -24.89 -10.15
N LEU A 198 -10.22 -24.98 -8.86
CA LEU A 198 -9.28 -25.13 -7.75
C LEU A 198 -8.73 -26.56 -7.64
N ASP A 199 -8.16 -27.15 -8.69
CA ASP A 199 -7.51 -28.47 -8.63
C ASP A 199 -6.25 -28.49 -9.50
N VAL A 200 -5.08 -28.47 -8.83
CA VAL A 200 -3.77 -28.42 -9.50
C VAL A 200 -3.54 -29.66 -10.36
N ASN A 201 -4.05 -30.83 -9.95
CA ASN A 201 -3.88 -32.05 -10.73
C ASN A 201 -4.71 -32.03 -12.02
N ALA A 202 -5.83 -31.31 -12.02
CA ALA A 202 -6.73 -31.22 -13.17
C ALA A 202 -6.39 -30.06 -14.11
N TYR A 203 -5.94 -28.93 -13.57
CA TYR A 203 -5.79 -27.66 -14.29
C TYR A 203 -4.36 -27.10 -14.31
N GLY A 204 -3.40 -27.73 -13.63
CA GLY A 204 -2.03 -27.22 -13.53
C GLY A 204 -1.90 -26.04 -12.57
N LEU A 205 -0.65 -25.69 -12.25
CA LEU A 205 -0.34 -24.68 -11.24
C LEU A 205 -0.74 -23.27 -11.71
N ASP A 206 -0.44 -22.89 -12.94
CA ASP A 206 -0.64 -21.52 -13.45
C ASP A 206 -2.12 -21.10 -13.43
N VAL A 207 -3.00 -22.00 -13.88
CA VAL A 207 -4.46 -21.78 -13.87
C VAL A 207 -4.96 -21.63 -12.43
N VAL A 208 -4.57 -22.54 -11.54
CA VAL A 208 -5.01 -22.52 -10.15
C VAL A 208 -4.49 -21.28 -9.42
N SER A 209 -3.24 -20.90 -9.64
CA SER A 209 -2.64 -19.70 -9.05
C SER A 209 -3.36 -18.43 -9.51
N SER A 210 -3.66 -18.30 -10.81
CA SER A 210 -4.43 -17.17 -11.34
C SER A 210 -5.83 -17.09 -10.72
N VAL A 211 -6.52 -18.23 -10.59
CA VAL A 211 -7.84 -18.30 -9.94
C VAL A 211 -7.77 -17.95 -8.45
N VAL A 212 -6.82 -18.52 -7.70
CA VAL A 212 -6.68 -18.27 -6.26
C VAL A 212 -6.32 -16.79 -6.01
N GLN A 213 -5.47 -16.19 -6.84
CA GLN A 213 -5.17 -14.76 -6.75
C GLN A 213 -6.42 -13.91 -6.99
N PHE A 214 -7.17 -14.18 -8.05
CA PHE A 214 -8.46 -13.51 -8.31
C PHE A 214 -9.43 -13.65 -7.13
N LEU A 215 -9.61 -14.86 -6.61
CA LEU A 215 -10.51 -15.13 -5.47
C LEU A 215 -10.07 -14.38 -4.21
N SER A 216 -8.77 -14.25 -3.96
CA SER A 216 -8.26 -13.48 -2.83
C SER A 216 -8.65 -12.00 -2.87
N THR A 217 -8.76 -11.42 -4.07
CA THR A 217 -9.16 -10.02 -4.28
C THR A 217 -10.67 -9.83 -4.16
N VAL A 218 -11.47 -10.69 -4.79
CA VAL A 218 -12.93 -10.48 -4.87
C VAL A 218 -13.67 -10.93 -3.62
N THR A 219 -13.11 -11.84 -2.82
CA THR A 219 -13.70 -12.22 -1.52
C THR A 219 -13.53 -11.15 -0.44
N GLU A 220 -12.71 -10.14 -0.71
CA GLU A 220 -12.41 -9.05 0.18
C GLU A 220 -13.65 -8.17 0.45
N ASP A 221 -13.93 -7.91 1.74
CA ASP A 221 -15.08 -7.10 2.23
C ASP A 221 -16.46 -7.61 1.80
N GLN A 222 -16.56 -8.89 1.41
CA GLN A 222 -17.84 -9.51 1.09
C GLN A 222 -18.48 -10.09 2.35
N GLY A 223 -19.80 -9.94 2.46
CA GLY A 223 -20.59 -10.67 3.45
C GLY A 223 -20.66 -12.16 3.13
N ASP A 224 -21.30 -12.94 4.00
CA ASP A 224 -21.61 -14.33 3.68
C ASP A 224 -22.44 -14.45 2.40
N THR A 225 -21.98 -15.28 1.49
CA THR A 225 -22.62 -15.61 0.22
C THR A 225 -22.95 -17.10 0.18
N ASP A 226 -23.71 -17.54 -0.82
CA ASP A 226 -24.08 -18.94 -1.02
C ASP A 226 -22.87 -19.86 -1.28
N TYR A 227 -21.80 -19.32 -1.85
CA TYR A 227 -20.58 -20.06 -2.16
C TYR A 227 -19.55 -20.09 -1.02
N THR A 228 -19.74 -19.30 0.05
CA THR A 228 -18.75 -19.13 1.14
C THR A 228 -18.29 -20.47 1.73
N GLU A 229 -19.22 -21.34 2.14
CA GLU A 229 -18.88 -22.61 2.79
C GLU A 229 -18.22 -23.61 1.83
N VAL A 230 -18.63 -23.59 0.56
CA VAL A 230 -18.01 -24.43 -0.49
C VAL A 230 -16.57 -23.98 -0.70
N LEU A 231 -16.34 -22.68 -0.85
CA LEU A 231 -15.00 -22.12 -1.06
C LEU A 231 -14.09 -22.40 0.14
N LYS A 232 -14.55 -22.20 1.38
CA LYS A 232 -13.79 -22.53 2.59
C LYS A 232 -13.32 -23.99 2.57
N LYS A 233 -14.23 -24.92 2.29
CA LYS A 233 -13.94 -26.36 2.25
C LYS A 233 -12.91 -26.71 1.16
N GLU A 234 -13.06 -26.17 -0.05
CA GLU A 234 -12.13 -26.42 -1.17
C GLU A 234 -10.73 -25.92 -0.83
N ILE A 235 -10.61 -24.67 -0.34
CA ILE A 235 -9.33 -24.05 0.00
C ILE A 235 -8.61 -24.83 1.12
N ILE A 236 -9.32 -25.19 2.19
CA ILE A 236 -8.75 -25.95 3.32
C ILE A 236 -8.23 -27.32 2.84
N SER A 237 -9.08 -28.06 2.13
CA SER A 237 -8.78 -29.45 1.76
C SER A 237 -7.67 -29.55 0.71
N LYS A 238 -7.61 -28.61 -0.24
CA LYS A 238 -6.69 -28.69 -1.39
C LYS A 238 -5.37 -27.96 -1.23
N PHE A 239 -5.32 -26.88 -0.44
CA PHE A 239 -4.11 -26.05 -0.35
C PHE A 239 -3.56 -25.97 1.07
N LEU A 240 -4.40 -25.78 2.09
CA LEU A 240 -3.90 -25.54 3.44
C LEU A 240 -3.47 -26.82 4.16
N ASN A 241 -4.21 -27.92 3.99
CA ASN A 241 -3.85 -29.21 4.58
C ASN A 241 -2.79 -29.98 3.77
N VAL A 242 -2.44 -29.51 2.57
CA VAL A 242 -1.46 -30.14 1.67
C VAL A 242 -0.08 -29.52 1.87
N LYS A 243 0.86 -30.29 2.45
CA LYS A 243 2.20 -29.80 2.80
C LYS A 243 3.07 -29.42 1.60
N GLU A 244 2.86 -30.06 0.45
CA GLU A 244 3.65 -29.85 -0.78
C GLU A 244 3.12 -28.70 -1.67
N SER A 245 2.10 -27.98 -1.21
CA SER A 245 1.56 -26.83 -1.96
C SER A 245 2.56 -25.67 -1.98
N SER A 246 2.60 -24.93 -3.10
CA SER A 246 3.38 -23.69 -3.25
C SER A 246 3.14 -22.74 -2.05
N PRO A 247 4.20 -22.08 -1.53
CA PRO A 247 4.06 -21.08 -0.47
C PRO A 247 3.09 -19.94 -0.84
N LEU A 248 3.09 -19.50 -2.10
CA LEU A 248 2.18 -18.46 -2.58
C LEU A 248 0.74 -18.95 -2.54
N LEU A 249 0.46 -20.14 -3.07
CA LEU A 249 -0.88 -20.73 -3.05
C LEU A 249 -1.41 -20.89 -1.62
N ARG A 250 -0.58 -21.37 -0.68
CA ARG A 250 -0.95 -21.51 0.73
C ARG A 250 -1.25 -20.17 1.38
N THR A 251 -0.46 -19.15 1.08
CA THR A 251 -0.62 -17.80 1.64
C THR A 251 -1.89 -17.12 1.10
N LEU A 252 -2.13 -17.17 -0.22
CA LEU A 252 -3.36 -16.63 -0.83
C LEU A 252 -4.61 -17.39 -0.35
N SER A 253 -4.50 -18.71 -0.19
CA SER A 253 -5.56 -19.55 0.40
C SER A 253 -5.91 -19.11 1.82
N LEU A 254 -4.90 -18.82 2.65
CA LEU A 254 -5.11 -18.27 3.98
C LEU A 254 -5.76 -16.88 3.93
N MET A 255 -5.34 -16.03 3.00
CA MET A 255 -5.97 -14.72 2.77
C MET A 255 -7.46 -14.84 2.44
N ILE A 256 -7.82 -15.76 1.53
CA ILE A 256 -9.24 -16.04 1.19
C ILE A 256 -10.01 -16.46 2.43
N LEU A 257 -9.48 -17.39 3.23
CA LEU A 257 -10.16 -17.83 4.45
C LEU A 257 -10.36 -16.68 5.45
N LEU A 258 -9.35 -15.83 5.64
CA LEU A 258 -9.48 -14.67 6.51
C LEU A 258 -10.49 -13.67 5.97
N ASN A 259 -10.52 -13.41 4.66
CA ASN A 259 -11.54 -12.57 4.03
C ASN A 259 -12.96 -13.09 4.31
N LEU A 260 -13.18 -14.40 4.09
CA LEU A 260 -14.46 -15.07 4.32
C LEU A 260 -14.84 -15.19 5.80
N ASN A 261 -13.91 -14.93 6.72
CA ASN A 261 -14.12 -14.95 8.16
C ASN A 261 -14.02 -13.55 8.78
N HIS A 262 -14.22 -12.49 7.99
CA HIS A 262 -14.14 -11.09 8.43
C HIS A 262 -12.86 -10.74 9.18
N GLN A 263 -11.73 -11.32 8.75
CA GLN A 263 -10.40 -11.19 9.36
C GLN A 263 -10.31 -11.68 10.82
N GLN A 264 -11.29 -12.47 11.26
CA GLN A 264 -11.29 -13.02 12.62
C GLN A 264 -10.51 -14.33 12.68
N LEU A 265 -9.64 -14.42 13.68
CA LEU A 265 -8.91 -15.62 14.04
C LEU A 265 -9.67 -16.34 15.16
N ASN A 266 -10.70 -17.09 14.78
CA ASN A 266 -11.57 -17.81 15.72
C ASN A 266 -11.71 -19.30 15.33
N SER A 267 -12.43 -20.07 16.13
CA SER A 267 -12.65 -21.50 15.88
C SER A 267 -13.37 -21.81 14.55
N GLU A 268 -14.07 -20.84 13.96
CA GLU A 268 -14.82 -21.01 12.71
C GLU A 268 -13.92 -20.98 11.47
N LEU A 269 -12.66 -20.53 11.62
CA LEU A 269 -11.68 -20.50 10.54
C LEU A 269 -11.26 -21.90 10.06
N GLY A 270 -11.52 -22.95 10.86
CA GLY A 270 -11.21 -24.34 10.51
C GLY A 270 -9.71 -24.65 10.46
N GLN A 271 -8.88 -23.76 10.99
CA GLN A 271 -7.42 -23.87 11.11
C GLN A 271 -7.01 -23.50 12.52
N SER A 272 -6.00 -24.18 13.08
CA SER A 272 -5.46 -23.78 14.38
C SER A 272 -4.60 -22.52 14.25
N THR A 273 -4.46 -21.75 15.34
CA THR A 273 -3.53 -20.62 15.39
C THR A 273 -2.13 -21.02 14.93
N GLN A 274 -1.64 -22.19 15.37
CA GLN A 274 -0.32 -22.68 15.00
C GLN A 274 -0.20 -22.95 13.49
N ASP A 275 -1.24 -23.45 12.83
CA ASP A 275 -1.23 -23.71 11.39
C ASP A 275 -1.10 -22.41 10.60
N ILE A 276 -1.81 -21.37 11.03
CA ILE A 276 -1.76 -20.02 10.44
C ILE A 276 -0.36 -19.44 10.56
N ILE A 277 0.23 -19.49 11.76
CA ILE A 277 1.61 -19.04 11.99
C ILE A 277 2.60 -19.84 11.16
N ASN A 278 2.42 -21.15 11.04
CA ASN A 278 3.30 -22.00 10.23
C ASN A 278 3.23 -21.63 8.74
N ILE A 279 2.05 -21.34 8.20
CA ILE A 279 1.88 -20.87 6.82
C ILE A 279 2.65 -19.56 6.61
N LEU A 280 2.41 -18.56 7.45
CA LEU A 280 3.06 -17.25 7.34
C LEU A 280 4.59 -17.37 7.52
N THR A 281 5.04 -18.17 8.47
CA THR A 281 6.47 -18.37 8.72
C THR A 281 7.15 -19.10 7.56
N SER A 282 6.46 -20.04 6.91
CA SER A 282 7.04 -20.85 5.82
C SER A 282 7.44 -20.03 4.58
N SER A 283 6.74 -18.93 4.29
CA SER A 283 7.10 -18.00 3.21
C SER A 283 8.11 -16.95 3.69
N LEU A 284 7.96 -16.42 4.91
CA LEU A 284 8.80 -15.36 5.45
C LEU A 284 10.22 -15.84 5.80
N CYS A 285 10.41 -17.12 6.14
CA CYS A 285 11.73 -17.66 6.45
C CYS A 285 12.65 -17.84 5.23
N LEU A 286 12.08 -17.86 4.02
CA LEU A 286 12.82 -17.98 2.77
C LEU A 286 13.60 -16.68 2.46
N ASP A 287 14.84 -16.81 2.00
CA ASP A 287 15.73 -15.67 1.78
C ASP A 287 15.57 -15.09 0.37
N GLN A 288 14.80 -14.03 0.27
CA GLN A 288 14.56 -13.31 -0.97
C GLN A 288 15.86 -12.75 -1.58
N ARG A 289 16.87 -12.39 -0.77
CA ARG A 289 18.13 -11.85 -1.31
C ARG A 289 18.93 -12.91 -2.06
N LYS A 290 18.84 -14.18 -1.65
CA LYS A 290 19.43 -15.31 -2.39
C LYS A 290 18.73 -15.53 -3.72
N ALA A 291 17.41 -15.36 -3.78
CA ALA A 291 16.68 -15.42 -5.04
C ALA A 291 17.16 -14.32 -6.01
N ALA A 292 17.37 -13.09 -5.52
CA ALA A 292 17.99 -12.02 -6.33
C ALA A 292 19.39 -12.39 -6.84
N SER A 293 20.25 -12.99 -6.00
CA SER A 293 21.57 -13.47 -6.43
C SER A 293 21.48 -14.54 -7.51
N SER A 294 20.56 -15.50 -7.37
CA SER A 294 20.32 -16.54 -8.38
C SER A 294 19.90 -15.96 -9.73
N VAL A 295 19.10 -14.89 -9.74
CA VAL A 295 18.73 -14.19 -10.99
C VAL A 295 19.95 -13.54 -11.62
N VAL A 296 20.80 -12.88 -10.82
CA VAL A 296 22.03 -12.25 -11.31
C VAL A 296 23.00 -13.27 -11.90
N ASP A 297 23.11 -14.47 -11.31
CA ASP A 297 23.95 -15.56 -11.81
C ASP A 297 23.53 -16.07 -13.21
N HIS A 298 22.32 -15.73 -13.66
CA HIS A 298 21.78 -16.09 -14.97
C HIS A 298 21.60 -14.89 -15.91
N LEU A 299 22.00 -13.68 -15.50
CA LEU A 299 22.00 -12.53 -16.39
C LEU A 299 23.11 -12.67 -17.44
N PRO A 300 22.84 -12.37 -18.72
CA PRO A 300 23.87 -12.40 -19.75
C PRO A 300 24.96 -11.36 -19.45
N THR A 301 26.22 -11.79 -19.42
CA THR A 301 27.37 -10.90 -19.26
C THR A 301 27.68 -10.17 -20.56
N THR A 302 28.01 -8.89 -20.49
CA THR A 302 28.38 -8.04 -21.65
C THR A 302 29.65 -8.51 -22.41
N GLN A 303 30.29 -9.60 -21.98
CA GLN A 303 31.47 -10.19 -22.64
C GLN A 303 31.14 -11.39 -23.54
N ASP A 304 29.89 -11.88 -23.55
CA ASP A 304 29.50 -13.08 -24.31
C ASP A 304 29.02 -12.77 -25.75
N GLU A 305 29.19 -11.54 -26.23
CA GLU A 305 28.78 -11.14 -27.59
C GLU A 305 29.66 -11.74 -28.72
N ASN A 306 30.70 -12.51 -28.39
CA ASN A 306 31.57 -13.16 -29.37
C ASN A 306 31.60 -14.69 -29.20
N GLY A 307 30.57 -15.36 -29.70
CA GLY A 307 30.69 -16.74 -30.20
C GLY A 307 30.06 -17.88 -29.40
N GLY A 308 28.97 -17.63 -28.64
CA GLY A 308 28.19 -18.69 -28.01
C GLY A 308 27.42 -19.56 -29.01
N ASP A 309 27.29 -20.86 -28.73
CA ASP A 309 26.42 -21.75 -29.49
C ASP A 309 24.95 -21.40 -29.20
N ALA A 310 24.07 -21.38 -30.22
CA ALA A 310 22.66 -20.98 -30.08
C ALA A 310 21.89 -21.85 -29.06
N MET A 311 22.37 -23.08 -28.82
CA MET A 311 21.81 -24.00 -27.83
C MET A 311 22.17 -23.61 -26.38
N GLU A 312 23.30 -22.95 -26.15
CA GLU A 312 23.70 -22.44 -24.82
C GLU A 312 22.95 -21.16 -24.46
N GLU A 313 22.72 -20.27 -25.44
CA GLU A 313 21.91 -19.05 -25.26
C GLU A 313 20.46 -19.36 -24.87
N ASP A 314 19.81 -20.33 -25.54
CA ASP A 314 18.43 -20.73 -25.25
C ASP A 314 18.31 -21.38 -23.85
N SER A 315 19.32 -22.17 -23.44
CA SER A 315 19.38 -22.74 -22.09
C SER A 315 19.56 -21.68 -21.00
N LEU A 316 20.38 -20.65 -21.25
CA LEU A 316 20.59 -19.55 -20.31
C LEU A 316 19.33 -18.68 -20.18
N ALA A 317 18.66 -18.38 -21.30
CA ALA A 317 17.41 -17.63 -21.31
C ALA A 317 16.31 -18.35 -20.52
N SER A 318 16.18 -19.68 -20.68
CA SER A 318 15.25 -20.48 -19.89
C SER A 318 15.57 -20.42 -18.39
N LYS A 319 16.84 -20.59 -18.00
CA LYS A 319 17.24 -20.52 -16.57
C LYS A 319 16.99 -19.15 -15.97
N LEU A 320 17.25 -18.08 -16.73
CA LEU A 320 16.94 -16.72 -16.30
C LEU A 320 15.44 -16.57 -16.06
N HIS A 321 14.60 -17.02 -17.01
CA HIS A 321 13.15 -16.99 -16.87
C HIS A 321 12.68 -17.71 -15.61
N ASP A 322 13.10 -18.97 -15.43
CA ASP A 322 12.73 -19.79 -14.27
C ASP A 322 13.16 -19.14 -12.94
N SER A 323 14.36 -18.56 -12.90
CA SER A 323 14.88 -17.90 -11.70
C SER A 323 14.13 -16.61 -11.35
N VAL A 324 13.69 -15.86 -12.36
CA VAL A 324 12.88 -14.64 -12.19
C VAL A 324 11.49 -15.02 -11.70
N GLU A 325 10.86 -16.02 -12.31
CA GLU A 325 9.55 -16.52 -11.91
C GLU A 325 9.57 -17.00 -10.45
N ALA A 326 10.57 -17.82 -10.08
CA ALA A 326 10.73 -18.28 -8.71
C ALA A 326 10.95 -17.14 -7.71
N ALA A 327 11.72 -16.10 -8.09
CA ALA A 327 11.91 -14.92 -7.26
C ALA A 327 10.62 -14.10 -7.11
N GLU A 328 9.85 -13.92 -8.19
CA GLU A 328 8.58 -13.20 -8.15
C GLU A 328 7.51 -13.92 -7.36
N GLU A 329 7.41 -15.25 -7.47
CA GLU A 329 6.49 -16.08 -6.69
C GLU A 329 6.82 -15.98 -5.19
N LEU A 330 8.10 -16.10 -4.83
CA LEU A 330 8.57 -15.95 -3.46
C LEU A 330 8.24 -14.57 -2.88
N ILE A 331 8.59 -13.50 -3.60
CA ILE A 331 8.34 -12.13 -3.15
C ILE A 331 6.83 -11.89 -2.99
N SER A 332 6.02 -12.39 -3.92
CA SER A 332 4.56 -12.29 -3.86
C SER A 332 4.01 -13.00 -2.61
N ALA A 333 4.50 -14.21 -2.30
CA ALA A 333 4.10 -14.93 -1.09
C ALA A 333 4.44 -14.15 0.19
N GLN A 334 5.62 -13.53 0.22
CA GLN A 334 6.08 -12.72 1.35
C GLN A 334 5.26 -11.43 1.50
N ILE A 335 4.99 -10.72 0.41
CA ILE A 335 4.11 -9.54 0.42
C ILE A 335 2.74 -9.91 0.99
N LYS A 336 2.12 -11.00 0.49
CA LYS A 336 0.80 -11.44 0.98
C LYS A 336 0.83 -11.89 2.44
N SER A 337 1.93 -12.49 2.90
CA SER A 337 2.08 -12.85 4.31
C SER A 337 2.19 -11.61 5.20
N LEU A 338 2.92 -10.59 4.76
CA LEU A 338 3.03 -9.32 5.46
C LEU A 338 1.70 -8.55 5.45
N GLU A 339 0.93 -8.58 4.36
CA GLU A 339 -0.42 -8.02 4.30
C GLU A 339 -1.35 -8.67 5.35
N ILE A 340 -1.34 -10.01 5.43
CA ILE A 340 -2.10 -10.76 6.45
C ILE A 340 -1.68 -10.30 7.86
N LEU A 341 -0.38 -10.26 8.15
CA LEU A 341 0.13 -9.82 9.45
C LEU A 341 -0.25 -8.37 9.78
N THR A 342 -0.17 -7.49 8.78
CA THR A 342 -0.54 -6.07 8.90
C THR A 342 -2.01 -5.95 9.29
N ASN A 343 -2.89 -6.72 8.65
CA ASN A 343 -4.33 -6.75 8.95
C ASN A 343 -4.61 -7.33 10.34
N ILE A 344 -3.94 -8.42 10.72
CA ILE A 344 -4.10 -9.02 12.05
C ILE A 344 -3.67 -8.03 13.14
N CYS A 345 -2.59 -7.27 12.93
CA CYS A 345 -2.08 -6.27 13.87
C CYS A 345 -2.78 -4.90 13.74
N CYS A 346 -3.80 -4.79 12.88
CA CYS A 346 -4.58 -3.56 12.70
C CYS A 346 -5.82 -3.63 13.61
N SER A 347 -5.66 -3.33 14.90
CA SER A 347 -6.76 -3.34 15.87
C SER A 347 -6.82 -2.04 16.69
N GLY A 348 -7.71 -1.13 16.26
CA GLY A 348 -8.39 -0.18 17.14
C GLY A 348 -7.96 1.29 17.08
N ASP A 349 -8.31 2.03 16.01
CA ASP A 349 -8.34 3.51 16.08
C ASP A 349 -9.69 4.15 15.70
N ASP A 350 -10.72 3.37 15.31
CA ASP A 350 -12.04 3.96 14.95
C ASP A 350 -13.19 3.35 15.76
N GLY A 351 -12.98 3.20 17.07
CA GLY A 351 -14.09 3.11 18.00
C GLY A 351 -14.65 4.51 18.25
N ASP A 352 -15.82 4.79 17.67
CA ASP A 352 -16.68 5.96 17.90
C ASP A 352 -16.38 7.24 17.11
N SER A 353 -16.84 7.27 15.85
CA SER A 353 -17.19 8.54 15.18
C SER A 353 -18.46 8.44 14.34
N ASP A 354 -19.42 7.61 14.76
CA ASP A 354 -20.76 7.52 14.15
C ASP A 354 -21.87 7.99 15.12
N GLU A 355 -21.52 8.76 16.14
CA GLU A 355 -22.49 9.63 16.82
C GLU A 355 -22.41 11.04 16.24
N PHE A 356 -23.20 11.23 15.18
CA PHE A 356 -23.96 12.43 14.89
C PHE A 356 -23.41 13.74 15.49
N TYR A 357 -22.62 14.48 14.72
CA TYR A 357 -22.62 15.95 14.85
C TYR A 357 -23.98 16.46 14.36
N GLU A 358 -25.04 16.20 15.13
CA GLU A 358 -26.28 16.94 14.98
C GLU A 358 -26.01 18.41 15.24
N ASP A 359 -26.66 19.19 14.40
CA ASP A 359 -26.60 20.64 14.31
C ASP A 359 -27.04 21.28 15.63
N GLU A 360 -26.09 21.71 16.46
CA GLU A 360 -26.39 22.62 17.56
C GLU A 360 -25.76 23.99 17.31
N SER A 361 -26.61 24.89 16.81
CA SER A 361 -26.70 26.19 17.44
C SER A 361 -26.89 25.99 18.96
N ILE A 362 -26.02 26.59 19.79
CA ILE A 362 -26.33 27.37 21.01
C ILE A 362 -25.27 27.18 22.12
N SER A 363 -24.89 28.33 22.68
CA SER A 363 -24.46 28.59 24.07
C SER A 363 -23.15 28.02 24.62
N ASP A 364 -22.54 28.92 25.39
CA ASP A 364 -21.46 28.78 26.35
C ASP A 364 -21.79 27.79 27.49
N GLU A 365 -20.72 27.25 28.07
CA GLU A 365 -20.62 26.44 29.29
C GLU A 365 -21.15 24.98 29.30
N SER A 366 -20.25 23.99 29.21
CA SER A 366 -19.92 23.11 30.35
C SER A 366 -18.74 22.17 30.05
N LEU A 367 -18.12 21.70 31.14
CA LEU A 367 -16.88 20.94 31.23
C LEU A 367 -17.11 19.43 31.09
N GLY A 368 -16.20 18.74 30.41
CA GLY A 368 -16.04 17.30 30.46
C GLY A 368 -14.67 16.93 29.89
N ASN A 369 -13.66 16.87 30.76
CA ASN A 369 -12.31 16.44 30.43
C ASN A 369 -12.24 14.92 30.60
N GLU A 370 -12.55 14.17 29.55
CA GLU A 370 -12.20 12.76 29.44
C GLU A 370 -11.02 12.68 28.47
N GLY A 371 -9.84 12.37 29.01
CA GLY A 371 -8.69 12.04 28.18
C GLY A 371 -9.04 10.81 27.36
N PHE A 372 -8.95 10.93 26.04
CA PHE A 372 -8.97 9.83 25.09
C PHE A 372 -7.89 8.82 25.51
N GLN A 373 -8.27 7.84 26.32
CA GLN A 373 -7.47 6.68 26.56
C GLN A 373 -7.79 5.74 25.40
N GLU A 374 -7.02 5.83 24.32
CA GLU A 374 -7.00 4.86 23.21
C GLU A 374 -6.96 3.45 23.83
N SER A 375 -8.09 2.76 23.83
CA SER A 375 -8.14 1.38 24.28
C SER A 375 -7.52 0.52 23.18
N LEU A 376 -6.22 0.30 23.25
CA LEU A 376 -5.50 -0.67 22.43
C LEU A 376 -6.22 -2.02 22.57
N ILE A 377 -6.88 -2.48 21.51
CA ILE A 377 -7.46 -3.82 21.50
C ILE A 377 -6.28 -4.78 21.34
N ASP A 378 -5.87 -5.37 22.46
CA ASP A 378 -4.80 -6.36 22.53
C ASP A 378 -5.13 -7.60 21.69
N LEU A 379 -4.13 -8.12 20.97
CA LEU A 379 -4.23 -9.44 20.35
C LEU A 379 -4.52 -10.51 21.41
N ASN A 380 -5.23 -11.56 21.03
CA ASN A 380 -5.40 -12.74 21.86
C ASN A 380 -4.02 -13.22 22.38
N PRO A 381 -3.84 -13.43 23.71
CA PRO A 381 -2.56 -13.86 24.28
C PRO A 381 -1.95 -15.11 23.64
N GLU A 382 -2.78 -16.06 23.18
CA GLU A 382 -2.31 -17.26 22.47
C GLU A 382 -1.67 -16.89 21.12
N LEU A 383 -2.30 -15.98 20.38
CA LEU A 383 -1.79 -15.49 19.11
C LEU A 383 -0.53 -14.65 19.31
N LYS A 384 -0.52 -13.75 20.30
CA LYS A 384 0.65 -12.95 20.68
C LYS A 384 1.83 -13.85 21.02
N LYS A 385 1.61 -14.89 21.83
CA LYS A 385 2.66 -15.88 22.16
C LYS A 385 3.14 -16.62 20.92
N ALA A 386 2.25 -17.08 20.05
CA ALA A 386 2.63 -17.79 18.83
C ALA A 386 3.47 -16.91 17.88
N PHE A 387 3.17 -15.60 17.81
CA PHE A 387 3.98 -14.63 17.05
C PHE A 387 5.40 -14.49 17.60
N ILE A 388 5.53 -14.42 18.93
CA ILE A 388 6.81 -14.32 19.64
C ILE A 388 7.62 -15.61 19.44
N ASP A 389 7.02 -16.77 19.67
CA ASP A 389 7.66 -18.08 19.54
C ASP A 389 8.17 -18.30 18.10
N ALA A 390 7.44 -17.82 17.10
CA ALA A 390 7.82 -17.88 15.69
C ALA A 390 8.79 -16.77 15.23
N ARG A 391 9.15 -15.82 16.09
CA ARG A 391 10.05 -14.69 15.79
C ARG A 391 9.59 -13.87 14.58
N LEU A 392 8.28 -13.66 14.45
CA LEU A 392 7.70 -12.97 13.29
C LEU A 392 8.24 -11.54 13.15
N PHE A 393 8.46 -10.83 14.26
CA PHE A 393 9.02 -9.47 14.24
C PHE A 393 10.38 -9.42 13.52
N GLN A 394 11.29 -10.34 13.83
CA GLN A 394 12.60 -10.42 13.18
C GLN A 394 12.48 -10.81 11.70
N LEU A 395 11.55 -11.71 11.36
CA LEU A 395 11.29 -12.08 9.97
C LEU A 395 10.79 -10.88 9.14
N VAL A 396 9.89 -10.06 9.68
CA VAL A 396 9.40 -8.83 9.03
C VAL A 396 10.56 -7.87 8.74
N ILE A 397 11.45 -7.65 9.71
CA ILE A 397 12.64 -6.81 9.53
C ILE A 397 13.56 -7.35 8.43
N GLU A 398 13.78 -8.67 8.38
CA GLU A 398 14.59 -9.29 7.33
C GLU A 398 13.94 -9.16 5.94
N LYS A 399 12.61 -9.16 5.85
CA LYS A 399 11.91 -8.95 4.56
C LYS A 399 12.00 -7.51 4.08
N ALA A 400 12.10 -6.55 5.00
CA ALA A 400 12.27 -5.13 4.68
C ALA A 400 13.68 -4.76 4.16
N LYS A 401 14.63 -5.70 4.14
CA LYS A 401 15.98 -5.48 3.61
C LYS A 401 16.06 -5.77 2.11
N LEU A 402 16.52 -4.79 1.35
CA LEU A 402 16.81 -4.97 -0.07
C LEU A 402 18.05 -5.88 -0.30
N PRO A 403 18.21 -6.44 -1.51
CA PRO A 403 19.46 -7.08 -1.92
C PRO A 403 20.67 -6.15 -1.78
N ALA A 404 21.88 -6.72 -1.72
CA ALA A 404 23.11 -5.95 -1.63
C ALA A 404 23.28 -5.01 -2.84
N THR A 405 23.95 -3.87 -2.65
CA THR A 405 24.08 -2.81 -3.67
C THR A 405 24.60 -3.33 -5.02
N ASN A 406 25.60 -4.21 -5.00
CA ASN A 406 26.16 -4.84 -6.21
C ASN A 406 25.13 -5.72 -6.95
N ILE A 407 24.22 -6.39 -6.22
CA ILE A 407 23.13 -7.18 -6.82
C ILE A 407 22.09 -6.25 -7.46
N ILE A 408 21.72 -5.17 -6.78
CA ILE A 408 20.79 -4.16 -7.33
C ILE A 408 21.38 -3.53 -8.59
N GLU A 409 22.66 -3.17 -8.57
CA GLU A 409 23.37 -2.61 -9.72
C GLU A 409 23.39 -3.56 -10.91
N ALA A 410 23.61 -4.85 -10.69
CA ALA A 410 23.56 -5.88 -11.73
C ALA A 410 22.14 -6.03 -12.30
N LEU A 411 21.12 -6.15 -11.44
CA LEU A 411 19.72 -6.24 -11.88
C LEU A 411 19.29 -5.01 -12.69
N ASN A 412 19.76 -3.82 -12.32
CA ASN A 412 19.40 -2.58 -13.00
C ASN A 412 20.00 -2.46 -14.42
N GLN A 413 20.94 -3.32 -14.79
CA GLN A 413 21.50 -3.37 -16.15
C GLN A 413 20.56 -4.09 -17.14
N HIS A 414 19.60 -4.88 -16.66
CA HIS A 414 18.69 -5.66 -17.50
C HIS A 414 17.21 -5.26 -17.31
N PRO A 415 16.38 -5.18 -18.37
CA PRO A 415 14.96 -4.82 -18.26
C PRO A 415 14.17 -5.69 -17.27
N THR A 416 14.37 -7.01 -17.29
CA THR A 416 13.72 -7.95 -16.36
C THR A 416 14.17 -7.70 -14.92
N GLY A 417 15.45 -7.41 -14.70
CA GLY A 417 15.98 -7.08 -13.38
C GLY A 417 15.40 -5.76 -12.83
N LYS A 418 15.16 -4.76 -13.69
CA LYS A 418 14.45 -3.53 -13.30
C LYS A 418 13.02 -3.79 -12.82
N SER A 419 12.29 -4.69 -13.48
CA SER A 419 10.94 -5.10 -13.04
C SER A 419 11.00 -5.75 -11.65
N LEU A 420 11.96 -6.66 -11.47
CA LEU A 420 12.16 -7.36 -10.21
C LEU A 420 12.55 -6.43 -9.06
N ILE A 421 13.38 -5.40 -9.30
CA ILE A 421 13.71 -4.38 -8.29
C ILE A 421 12.44 -3.72 -7.74
N LYS A 422 11.48 -3.36 -8.59
CA LYS A 422 10.20 -2.78 -8.14
C LYS A 422 9.43 -3.71 -7.21
N ARG A 423 9.52 -5.03 -7.41
CA ARG A 423 8.90 -6.03 -6.52
C ARG A 423 9.59 -6.07 -5.16
N TYR A 424 10.92 -5.95 -5.12
CA TYR A 424 11.67 -5.82 -3.86
C TYR A 424 11.34 -4.52 -3.11
N GLU A 425 11.20 -3.40 -3.83
CA GLU A 425 10.77 -2.13 -3.24
C GLU A 425 9.36 -2.23 -2.66
N ALA A 426 8.43 -2.90 -3.35
CA ALA A 426 7.10 -3.17 -2.84
C ALA A 426 7.13 -4.05 -1.57
N LEU A 427 7.96 -5.10 -1.55
CA LEU A 427 8.17 -5.94 -0.37
C LEU A 427 8.72 -5.13 0.81
N GLN A 428 9.69 -4.23 0.54
CA GLN A 428 10.24 -3.35 1.56
C GLN A 428 9.18 -2.40 2.15
N CYS A 429 8.37 -1.76 1.29
CA CYS A 429 7.27 -0.90 1.74
C CYS A 429 6.27 -1.68 2.60
N MET A 430 5.89 -2.89 2.18
CA MET A 430 4.96 -3.73 2.93
C MET A 430 5.57 -4.21 4.27
N GLY A 431 6.88 -4.49 4.29
CA GLY A 431 7.60 -4.81 5.52
C GLY A 431 7.57 -3.67 6.54
N PHE A 432 7.71 -2.42 6.07
CA PHE A 432 7.57 -1.24 6.92
C PHE A 432 6.13 -1.03 7.41
N LEU A 433 5.12 -1.14 6.55
CA LEU A 433 3.73 -1.04 6.99
C LEU A 433 3.36 -2.13 8.02
N CYS A 434 3.86 -3.35 7.82
CA CYS A 434 3.69 -4.42 8.80
C CYS A 434 4.38 -4.08 10.12
N LEU A 435 5.61 -3.58 10.06
CA LEU A 435 6.38 -3.15 11.22
C LEU A 435 5.66 -2.05 12.01
N SER A 436 5.10 -1.03 11.34
CA SER A 436 4.38 0.05 12.02
C SER A 436 3.20 -0.47 12.84
N ASN A 437 2.45 -1.44 12.32
CA ASN A 437 1.31 -2.03 13.03
C ASN A 437 1.76 -2.97 14.15
N MET A 438 2.77 -3.82 13.90
CA MET A 438 3.30 -4.72 14.94
C MET A 438 3.83 -3.97 16.15
N VAL A 439 4.57 -2.88 15.96
CA VAL A 439 5.15 -2.12 17.08
C VAL A 439 4.10 -1.55 18.03
N MET A 440 2.91 -1.23 17.53
CA MET A 440 1.82 -0.70 18.36
C MET A 440 1.20 -1.75 19.27
N VAL A 441 1.22 -3.01 18.85
CA VAL A 441 0.48 -4.12 19.48
C VAL A 441 1.34 -4.96 20.44
N PHE A 442 2.66 -5.01 20.22
CA PHE A 442 3.58 -5.80 21.05
C PHE A 442 4.24 -4.96 22.14
N GLU A 443 4.63 -5.59 23.25
CA GLU A 443 5.44 -4.87 24.25
C GLU A 443 6.87 -4.71 23.78
N VAL A 444 7.56 -3.69 24.31
CA VAL A 444 8.94 -3.38 23.89
C VAL A 444 9.88 -4.58 24.12
N ASP A 445 9.69 -5.32 25.21
CA ASP A 445 10.49 -6.51 25.51
C ASP A 445 10.20 -7.68 24.55
N ASP A 446 8.98 -7.78 24.00
CA ASP A 446 8.60 -8.84 23.05
C ASP A 446 9.30 -8.65 21.68
N ILE A 447 9.72 -7.43 21.36
CA ILE A 447 10.29 -7.04 20.05
C ILE A 447 11.78 -6.69 20.11
N GLY A 448 12.48 -7.11 21.17
CA GLY A 448 13.94 -6.99 21.30
C GLY A 448 14.43 -5.93 22.28
N GLY A 449 13.52 -5.19 22.92
CA GLY A 449 13.86 -4.17 23.90
C GLY A 449 14.05 -2.77 23.29
N SER A 450 14.15 -1.78 24.18
CA SER A 450 14.11 -0.36 23.79
C SER A 450 15.31 0.07 22.95
N LYS A 451 16.49 -0.50 23.20
CA LYS A 451 17.71 -0.19 22.46
C LYS A 451 17.66 -0.72 21.02
N ASP A 452 17.30 -1.99 20.84
CA ASP A 452 17.21 -2.61 19.52
C ASP A 452 16.15 -1.91 18.67
N LEU A 453 15.03 -1.52 19.29
CA LEU A 453 13.98 -0.75 18.63
C LEU A 453 14.45 0.66 18.21
N PHE A 454 15.27 1.32 19.04
CA PHE A 454 15.90 2.59 18.68
C PHE A 454 16.92 2.43 17.53
N ASP A 455 17.71 1.36 17.51
CA ASP A 455 18.64 1.07 16.42
C ASP A 455 17.88 0.82 15.09
N ILE A 456 16.73 0.14 15.15
CA ILE A 456 15.82 -0.02 14.00
C ILE A 456 15.31 1.35 13.52
N TRP A 457 14.91 2.24 14.44
CA TRP A 457 14.46 3.59 14.11
C TRP A 457 15.55 4.40 13.38
N CYS A 458 16.80 4.34 13.85
CA CYS A 458 17.93 4.96 13.16
C CYS A 458 18.16 4.36 11.77
N GLY A 459 18.06 3.04 11.63
CA GLY A 459 18.16 2.36 10.33
C GLY A 459 17.08 2.81 9.34
N LEU A 460 15.83 2.95 9.81
CA LEU A 460 14.73 3.47 8.99
C LEU A 460 14.97 4.91 8.55
N ALA A 461 15.54 5.77 9.41
CA ALA A 461 15.88 7.14 9.04
C ALA A 461 16.91 7.18 7.90
N VAL A 462 17.94 6.32 7.95
CA VAL A 462 18.91 6.19 6.86
C VAL A 462 18.20 5.76 5.57
N VAL A 463 17.35 4.74 5.65
CA VAL A 463 16.62 4.24 4.49
C VAL A 463 15.67 5.30 3.92
N ALA A 464 14.95 6.04 4.75
CA ALA A 464 13.97 7.05 4.33
C ALA A 464 14.62 8.27 3.67
N PHE A 465 15.79 8.70 4.15
CA PHE A 465 16.39 9.99 3.78
C PHE A 465 17.62 9.89 2.88
N GLN A 466 18.11 8.68 2.61
CA GLN A 466 19.22 8.46 1.68
C GLN A 466 18.75 8.32 0.23
N GLY A 467 19.20 9.25 -0.62
CA GLY A 467 18.87 9.27 -2.05
C GLY A 467 17.42 9.70 -2.31
N SER A 468 16.99 9.60 -3.57
CA SER A 468 15.59 9.81 -3.94
C SER A 468 14.77 8.56 -3.62
N LYS A 469 13.58 8.75 -3.03
CA LYS A 469 12.63 7.68 -2.69
C LYS A 469 11.27 7.95 -3.33
N SER A 470 10.52 6.89 -3.60
CA SER A 470 9.12 7.02 -3.99
C SER A 470 8.28 7.50 -2.80
N GLU A 471 7.12 8.08 -3.10
CA GLU A 471 6.18 8.55 -2.09
C GLU A 471 5.73 7.41 -1.14
N GLN A 472 5.42 6.24 -1.69
CA GLN A 472 5.01 5.06 -0.92
C GLN A 472 6.11 4.58 0.03
N MET A 473 7.36 4.60 -0.43
CA MET A 473 8.51 4.21 0.37
C MET A 473 8.76 5.20 1.53
N LEU A 474 8.71 6.50 1.24
CA LEU A 474 8.86 7.53 2.27
C LEU A 474 7.69 7.46 3.29
N GLY A 475 6.47 7.28 2.80
CA GLY A 475 5.27 7.16 3.64
C GLY A 475 5.34 5.98 4.60
N SER A 476 5.66 4.78 4.10
CA SER A 476 5.75 3.56 4.92
C SER A 476 6.93 3.60 5.91
N ALA A 477 8.10 4.10 5.50
CA ALA A 477 9.25 4.24 6.38
C ALA A 477 8.99 5.27 7.49
N THR A 478 8.45 6.44 7.16
CA THR A 478 8.13 7.46 8.17
C THR A 478 7.00 7.04 9.10
N ALA A 479 6.01 6.27 8.62
CA ALA A 479 4.96 5.68 9.47
C ALA A 479 5.55 4.70 10.48
N SER A 480 6.50 3.87 10.06
CA SER A 480 7.24 2.95 10.96
C SER A 480 8.07 3.70 11.98
N MET A 481 8.81 4.73 11.54
CA MET A 481 9.58 5.58 12.44
C MET A 481 8.69 6.24 13.50
N ARG A 482 7.50 6.71 13.11
CA ARG A 482 6.51 7.29 14.00
C ARG A 482 6.01 6.28 15.03
N ALA A 483 5.58 5.09 14.58
CA ALA A 483 5.09 4.04 15.49
C ALA A 483 6.15 3.66 16.53
N ILE A 484 7.40 3.50 16.10
CA ILE A 484 8.52 3.21 16.99
C ILE A 484 8.75 4.31 18.01
N ILE A 485 8.85 5.58 17.59
CA ILE A 485 9.15 6.64 18.56
C ILE A 485 7.99 6.87 19.53
N ARG A 486 6.75 6.69 19.08
CA ARG A 486 5.57 6.72 19.96
C ARG A 486 5.66 5.61 21.02
N LYS A 487 6.01 4.37 20.64
CA LYS A 487 6.21 3.27 21.59
C LYS A 487 7.38 3.53 22.56
N LEU A 488 8.47 4.09 22.05
CA LEU A 488 9.65 4.43 22.86
C LEU A 488 9.46 5.64 23.76
N SER A 489 8.46 6.49 23.51
CA SER A 489 8.22 7.72 24.29
C SER A 489 7.93 7.46 25.77
N TYR A 490 7.46 6.25 26.11
CA TYR A 490 7.23 5.80 27.47
C TYR A 490 8.53 5.39 28.21
N HIS A 491 9.65 5.27 27.49
CA HIS A 491 10.96 4.90 28.04
C HIS A 491 11.86 6.13 28.20
N LYS A 492 11.99 6.61 29.45
CA LYS A 492 12.73 7.84 29.78
C LYS A 492 14.19 7.86 29.31
N ASP A 493 14.84 6.71 29.18
CA ASP A 493 16.25 6.63 28.79
C ASP A 493 16.51 7.00 27.32
N ILE A 494 15.50 6.87 26.46
CA ILE A 494 15.62 7.11 25.01
C ILE A 494 15.93 8.58 24.71
N VAL A 495 15.42 9.51 25.52
CA VAL A 495 15.68 10.94 25.34
C VAL A 495 17.17 11.28 25.40
N ASN A 496 17.97 10.49 26.13
CA ASN A 496 19.41 10.68 26.27
C ASN A 496 20.19 10.21 25.04
N LEU A 497 19.56 9.44 24.15
CA LEU A 497 20.15 8.98 22.89
C LEU A 497 19.97 10.01 21.76
N LEU A 498 19.08 11.00 21.95
CA LEU A 498 18.80 12.03 20.95
C LEU A 498 19.96 13.01 20.83
N LYS A 499 20.47 13.16 19.60
CA LYS A 499 21.49 14.17 19.28
C LYS A 499 20.84 15.34 18.56
N LEU A 500 21.36 16.55 18.83
CA LEU A 500 20.89 17.76 18.17
C LEU A 500 21.03 17.69 16.63
N GLU A 501 22.08 17.01 16.14
CA GLU A 501 22.31 16.79 14.70
C GLU A 501 21.18 15.98 14.04
N ASP A 502 20.73 14.91 14.71
CA ASP A 502 19.63 14.05 14.21
C ASP A 502 18.31 14.84 14.16
N ILE A 503 18.04 15.66 15.17
CA ILE A 503 16.87 16.54 15.21
C ILE A 503 16.94 17.60 14.12
N THR A 504 18.09 18.22 13.92
CA THR A 504 18.29 19.24 12.87
C THR A 504 18.03 18.65 11.49
N LEU A 505 18.50 17.42 11.24
CA LEU A 505 18.21 16.69 10.01
C LEU A 505 16.69 16.46 9.84
N LEU A 506 15.98 16.00 10.86
CA LEU A 506 14.53 15.80 10.79
C LEU A 506 13.77 17.10 10.52
N CYS A 507 14.16 18.21 11.16
CA CYS A 507 13.58 19.53 10.90
C CYS A 507 13.78 19.94 9.43
N GLN A 508 14.97 19.73 8.88
CA GLN A 508 15.23 19.98 7.46
C GLN A 508 14.35 19.11 6.56
N ARG A 509 14.17 17.82 6.89
CA ARG A 509 13.30 16.92 6.12
C ARG A 509 11.83 17.35 6.14
N VAL A 510 11.32 17.90 7.24
CA VAL A 510 9.96 18.49 7.26
C VAL A 510 9.86 19.67 6.30
N ALA A 511 10.86 20.56 6.28
CA ALA A 511 10.87 21.72 5.40
C ALA A 511 10.87 21.30 3.92
N ASP A 512 11.68 20.30 3.56
CA ASP A 512 11.88 19.84 2.19
C ASP A 512 10.81 18.83 1.71
N CYS A 513 10.00 18.26 2.62
CA CYS A 513 9.00 17.25 2.27
C CYS A 513 7.81 17.86 1.51
N SER A 514 7.56 17.35 0.31
CA SER A 514 6.42 17.69 -0.54
C SER A 514 5.21 16.76 -0.37
N HIS A 515 5.37 15.61 0.28
CA HIS A 515 4.33 14.59 0.42
C HIS A 515 3.56 14.78 1.73
N PRO A 516 2.25 15.10 1.70
CA PRO A 516 1.47 15.44 2.89
C PRO A 516 1.54 14.38 4.00
N GLN A 517 1.28 13.11 3.66
CA GLN A 517 1.30 12.02 4.64
C GLN A 517 2.68 11.84 5.32
N SER A 518 3.74 11.85 4.52
CA SER A 518 5.11 11.73 5.05
C SER A 518 5.47 12.93 5.92
N LYS A 519 5.01 14.13 5.55
CA LYS A 519 5.23 15.35 6.32
C LYS A 519 4.50 15.30 7.66
N VAL A 520 3.27 14.82 7.70
CA VAL A 520 2.52 14.61 8.95
C VAL A 520 3.21 13.58 9.85
N ASN A 521 3.64 12.45 9.30
CA ASN A 521 4.41 11.46 10.06
C ASN A 521 5.66 12.10 10.71
N LEU A 522 6.40 12.93 9.96
CA LEU A 522 7.57 13.64 10.47
C LEU A 522 7.22 14.68 11.55
N LEU A 523 6.13 15.45 11.37
CA LEU A 523 5.66 16.40 12.37
C LEU A 523 5.32 15.69 13.69
N GLN A 524 4.64 14.55 13.62
CA GLN A 524 4.29 13.74 14.80
C GLN A 524 5.51 13.08 15.46
N ILE A 525 6.51 12.65 14.66
CA ILE A 525 7.82 12.23 15.19
C ILE A 525 8.47 13.38 15.97
N LEU A 526 8.55 14.57 15.38
CA LEU A 526 9.13 15.74 16.04
C LEU A 526 8.35 16.17 17.28
N GLY A 527 7.01 16.16 17.24
CA GLY A 527 6.16 16.43 18.39
C GLY A 527 6.43 15.46 19.54
N THR A 528 6.49 14.16 19.24
CA THR A 528 6.82 13.12 20.24
C THR A 528 8.20 13.35 20.84
N LEU A 529 9.23 13.56 20.01
CA LEU A 529 10.60 13.82 20.45
C LEU A 529 10.72 15.10 21.27
N GLY A 530 10.01 16.16 20.88
CA GLY A 530 9.97 17.43 21.60
C GLY A 530 9.32 17.28 22.96
N SER A 531 8.20 16.55 23.04
CA SER A 531 7.50 16.23 24.29
C SER A 531 8.36 15.38 25.22
N MET A 532 9.11 14.40 24.69
CA MET A 532 10.08 13.64 25.47
C MET A 532 11.19 14.53 26.02
N ALA A 533 11.78 15.39 25.17
CA ALA A 533 12.86 16.29 25.56
C ALA A 533 12.40 17.35 26.59
N ALA A 534 11.17 17.84 26.45
CA ALA A 534 10.54 18.77 27.35
C ALA A 534 10.12 18.10 28.67
N GLY A 535 9.64 16.86 28.65
CA GLY A 535 9.07 16.17 29.83
C GLY A 535 10.08 15.67 30.87
N VAL A 536 11.39 15.77 30.60
CA VAL A 536 12.45 15.42 31.56
C VAL A 536 12.54 16.47 32.67
N GLU A 537 12.82 16.04 33.90
CA GLU A 537 12.83 16.88 35.09
C GLU A 537 13.59 18.22 34.90
N PRO A 538 13.02 19.33 35.41
CA PRO A 538 13.67 20.63 35.35
C PRO A 538 14.95 20.66 36.21
N PRO A 539 15.95 21.49 35.85
CA PRO A 539 15.91 22.50 34.78
C PRO A 539 16.14 21.92 33.38
N MET A 540 15.62 22.62 32.36
CA MET A 540 15.98 22.35 30.97
C MET A 540 17.40 22.86 30.68
N LEU A 541 18.33 21.93 30.45
CA LEU A 541 19.73 22.21 30.17
C LEU A 541 20.10 21.88 28.72
N GLU A 542 21.21 22.43 28.24
CA GLU A 542 21.78 22.01 26.96
C GLU A 542 22.22 20.52 26.99
N PRO A 543 22.07 19.77 25.89
CA PRO A 543 21.57 20.18 24.57
C PRO A 543 20.03 20.15 24.43
N ARG A 544 19.29 19.75 25.47
CA ARG A 544 17.82 19.56 25.40
C ARG A 544 17.07 20.86 25.09
N SER A 545 17.50 21.98 25.68
CA SER A 545 16.97 23.32 25.38
C SER A 545 17.06 23.63 23.87
N SER A 546 18.20 23.39 23.24
CA SER A 546 18.37 23.55 21.79
C SER A 546 17.48 22.62 20.98
N ILE A 547 17.30 21.37 21.41
CA ILE A 547 16.40 20.40 20.75
C ILE A 547 14.95 20.89 20.77
N VAL A 548 14.41 21.23 21.94
CA VAL A 548 13.03 21.70 22.07
C VAL A 548 12.82 23.01 21.32
N ARG A 549 13.80 23.92 21.34
CA ARG A 549 13.76 25.16 20.56
C ARG A 549 13.72 24.89 19.05
N GLY A 550 14.58 24.01 18.54
CA GLY A 550 14.63 23.65 17.13
C GLY A 550 13.34 22.99 16.64
N ILE A 551 12.79 22.07 17.44
CA ILE A 551 11.49 21.42 17.18
C ILE A 551 10.36 22.44 17.19
N GLY A 552 10.29 23.26 18.24
CA GLY A 552 9.26 24.29 18.37
C GLY A 552 9.28 25.29 17.21
N GLN A 553 10.46 25.68 16.74
CA GLN A 553 10.61 26.59 15.61
C GLN A 553 10.07 25.97 14.30
N ILE A 554 10.45 24.74 13.94
CA ILE A 554 9.99 24.12 12.69
C ILE A 554 8.48 23.82 12.71
N LEU A 555 7.94 23.40 13.86
CA LEU A 555 6.50 23.16 14.00
C LEU A 555 5.73 24.49 13.86
N LEU A 556 6.21 25.57 14.49
CA LEU A 556 5.61 26.90 14.40
C LEU A 556 5.70 27.49 13.00
N ASP A 557 6.83 27.32 12.32
CA ASP A 557 6.99 27.72 10.93
C ASP A 557 6.03 26.95 10.02
N THR A 558 5.90 25.63 10.22
CA THR A 558 4.97 24.81 9.45
C THR A 558 3.51 25.23 9.69
N ALA A 559 3.11 25.44 10.95
CA ALA A 559 1.76 25.91 11.29
C ALA A 559 1.44 27.27 10.65
N CYS A 560 2.39 28.20 10.63
CA CYS A 560 2.19 29.54 10.06
C CYS A 560 2.22 29.59 8.53
N LEU A 561 3.00 28.73 7.88
CA LEU A 561 3.33 28.85 6.45
C LEU A 561 2.66 27.80 5.57
N SER A 562 2.16 26.69 6.13
CA SER A 562 1.57 25.61 5.33
C SER A 562 0.25 26.04 4.66
N PRO A 563 0.10 25.81 3.34
CA PRO A 563 -1.16 26.01 2.64
C PRO A 563 -2.19 24.90 2.91
N ASP A 564 -1.73 23.73 3.33
CA ASP A 564 -2.57 22.59 3.67
C ASP A 564 -3.09 22.72 5.10
N LEU A 565 -4.41 22.59 5.28
CA LEU A 565 -5.08 22.81 6.56
C LEU A 565 -4.86 21.66 7.55
N TRP A 566 -4.77 20.43 7.07
CA TRP A 566 -4.49 19.27 7.90
C TRP A 566 -3.06 19.35 8.44
N ILE A 567 -2.08 19.66 7.59
CA ILE A 567 -0.68 19.85 8.01
C ILE A 567 -0.55 21.00 9.02
N THR A 568 -1.29 22.11 8.83
CA THR A 568 -1.34 23.19 9.81
C THR A 568 -1.86 22.71 11.16
N ALA A 569 -2.95 21.92 11.18
CA ALA A 569 -3.53 21.42 12.41
C ALA A 569 -2.61 20.45 13.15
N GLU A 570 -1.98 19.51 12.44
CA GLU A 570 -1.01 18.55 12.99
C GLU A 570 0.21 19.24 13.61
N ALA A 571 0.74 20.26 12.92
CA ALA A 571 1.85 21.05 13.45
C ALA A 571 1.46 21.82 14.72
N MET A 572 0.21 22.31 14.81
CA MET A 572 -0.30 22.98 15.99
C MET A 572 -0.54 22.02 17.16
N ASP A 573 -1.09 20.85 16.90
CA ASP A 573 -1.33 19.82 17.91
C ASP A 573 -0.01 19.37 18.54
N ALA A 574 0.99 19.06 17.71
CA ALA A 574 2.35 18.77 18.15
C ALA A 574 2.97 19.92 18.96
N LEU A 575 2.74 21.19 18.60
CA LEU A 575 3.22 22.33 19.39
C LEU A 575 2.58 22.37 20.78
N PHE A 576 1.28 22.10 20.88
CA PHE A 576 0.57 22.12 22.15
C PHE A 576 1.11 21.05 23.10
N ASP A 577 1.42 19.87 22.57
CA ASP A 577 2.02 18.78 23.35
C ASP A 577 3.44 19.11 23.84
N VAL A 578 4.29 19.65 22.95
CA VAL A 578 5.69 19.98 23.29
C VAL A 578 5.76 21.06 24.38
N PHE A 579 4.89 22.06 24.32
CA PHE A 579 4.90 23.21 25.20
C PHE A 579 3.81 23.18 26.28
N LYS A 580 3.27 22.01 26.61
CA LYS A 580 2.23 21.88 27.66
C LYS A 580 2.72 22.28 29.05
N GLU A 581 4.00 22.03 29.36
CA GLU A 581 4.60 22.27 30.68
C GLU A 581 5.15 23.70 30.83
N ASP A 582 5.10 24.24 32.05
CA ASP A 582 5.47 25.64 32.35
C ASP A 582 6.99 25.89 32.31
N HIS A 583 7.83 24.88 32.61
CA HIS A 583 9.28 25.05 32.55
C HIS A 583 9.82 25.22 31.13
N THR A 584 8.99 25.05 30.10
CA THR A 584 9.32 25.34 28.70
C THR A 584 9.13 26.82 28.33
N ASP A 585 8.55 27.64 29.22
CA ASP A 585 8.21 29.04 28.97
C ASP A 585 9.38 29.95 28.54
N PRO A 586 10.64 29.75 28.98
CA PRO A 586 11.78 30.48 28.43
C PRO A 586 11.90 30.31 26.91
N ILE A 587 11.70 29.08 26.42
CA ILE A 587 11.76 28.77 24.99
C ILE A 587 10.54 29.34 24.25
N VAL A 588 9.35 29.29 24.88
CA VAL A 588 8.12 29.93 24.35
C VAL A 588 8.35 31.41 24.06
N GLY A 589 9.06 32.11 24.96
CA GLY A 589 9.46 33.50 24.77
C GLY A 589 10.46 33.69 23.63
N ASP A 590 11.49 32.84 23.57
CA ASP A 590 12.56 32.92 22.58
C ASP A 590 12.07 32.74 21.13
N ILE A 591 11.12 31.82 20.90
CA ILE A 591 10.56 31.57 19.56
C ILE A 591 9.33 32.44 19.24
N GLN A 592 8.95 33.36 20.15
CA GLN A 592 7.78 34.23 20.01
C GLN A 592 6.48 33.45 19.74
N LEU A 593 6.32 32.31 20.41
CA LEU A 593 5.26 31.33 20.12
C LEU A 593 3.86 31.97 20.23
N VAL A 594 3.60 32.68 21.33
CA VAL A 594 2.28 33.26 21.63
C VAL A 594 1.91 34.34 20.62
N GLU A 595 2.84 35.21 20.27
CA GLU A 595 2.64 36.29 19.29
C GLU A 595 2.29 35.72 17.91
N ARG A 596 3.04 34.71 17.45
CA ARG A 596 2.82 34.11 16.13
C ARG A 596 1.51 33.33 16.06
N LEU A 597 1.17 32.56 17.09
CA LEU A 597 -0.12 31.86 17.17
C LEU A 597 -1.30 32.83 17.22
N ARG A 598 -1.15 33.99 17.88
CA ARG A 598 -2.19 35.03 17.93
C ARG A 598 -2.45 35.65 16.56
N THR A 599 -1.41 35.81 15.73
CA THR A 599 -1.53 36.23 14.34
C THR A 599 -2.17 35.15 13.45
N LEU A 600 -1.86 33.86 13.70
CA LEU A 600 -2.41 32.73 12.95
C LEU A 600 -3.90 32.49 13.23
N ALA A 601 -4.36 32.69 14.46
CA ALA A 601 -5.68 32.26 14.93
C ALA A 601 -6.88 32.73 14.07
N PRO A 602 -6.98 34.01 13.64
CA PRO A 602 -8.08 34.45 12.79
C PRO A 602 -8.09 33.75 11.42
N THR A 603 -6.93 33.64 10.79
CA THR A 603 -6.76 33.00 9.48
C THR A 603 -7.07 31.51 9.54
N PHE A 604 -6.58 30.82 10.58
CA PHE A 604 -6.86 29.40 10.78
C PHE A 604 -8.35 29.15 10.96
N LYS A 605 -9.03 29.91 11.83
CA LYS A 605 -10.49 29.81 12.03
C LYS A 605 -11.27 29.99 10.74
N HIS A 606 -10.86 30.94 9.90
CA HIS A 606 -11.50 31.16 8.60
C HIS A 606 -11.29 29.99 7.64
N ARG A 607 -10.05 29.47 7.53
CA ARG A 607 -9.72 28.29 6.69
C ARG A 607 -10.50 27.06 7.12
N VAL A 608 -10.62 26.82 8.43
CA VAL A 608 -11.43 25.72 8.96
C VAL A 608 -12.89 25.84 8.51
N HIS A 609 -13.47 27.03 8.61
CA HIS A 609 -14.86 27.23 8.20
C HIS A 609 -15.05 27.05 6.68
N SER A 610 -14.13 27.53 5.85
CA SER A 610 -14.25 27.46 4.40
C SER A 610 -13.96 26.08 3.81
N GLN A 611 -13.07 25.29 4.44
CA GLN A 611 -12.61 24.00 3.91
C GLN A 611 -13.24 22.79 4.61
N ARG A 612 -14.08 22.98 5.64
CA ARG A 612 -14.66 21.89 6.44
C ARG A 612 -15.31 20.79 5.59
N ARG A 613 -16.02 21.16 4.53
CA ARG A 613 -16.76 20.22 3.67
C ARG A 613 -15.89 19.50 2.65
N SER A 614 -14.72 20.06 2.32
CA SER A 614 -13.79 19.49 1.34
C SER A 614 -12.68 18.67 1.98
N LEU A 615 -12.56 18.70 3.32
CA LEU A 615 -11.59 17.89 4.04
C LEU A 615 -12.03 16.41 4.07
N PRO A 616 -11.09 15.47 3.95
CA PRO A 616 -11.34 14.06 4.26
C PRO A 616 -11.88 13.90 5.69
N ALA A 617 -12.79 12.95 5.88
CA ALA A 617 -13.43 12.70 7.18
C ALA A 617 -12.39 12.45 8.27
N ASP A 618 -11.37 11.65 7.98
CA ASP A 618 -10.30 11.25 8.91
C ASP A 618 -9.42 12.43 9.36
N HIS A 619 -9.38 13.53 8.60
CA HIS A 619 -8.59 14.72 8.94
C HIS A 619 -9.39 15.71 9.79
N LEU A 620 -10.72 15.60 9.82
CA LEU A 620 -11.57 16.56 10.51
C LEU A 620 -11.35 16.58 12.04
N PRO A 621 -11.21 15.44 12.74
CA PRO A 621 -11.03 15.43 14.20
C PRO A 621 -9.82 16.25 14.67
N VAL A 622 -8.65 16.06 14.07
CA VAL A 622 -7.43 16.81 14.44
C VAL A 622 -7.57 18.30 14.14
N VAL A 623 -8.22 18.67 13.02
CA VAL A 623 -8.45 20.07 12.67
C VAL A 623 -9.39 20.76 13.66
N MET A 624 -10.46 20.08 14.09
CA MET A 624 -11.37 20.62 15.11
C MET A 624 -10.67 20.73 16.47
N THR A 625 -9.91 19.71 16.87
CA THR A 625 -9.16 19.69 18.13
C THR A 625 -8.15 20.83 18.20
N ALA A 626 -7.35 21.02 17.14
CA ALA A 626 -6.40 22.12 17.06
C ALA A 626 -7.09 23.50 17.12
N ARG A 627 -8.26 23.64 16.50
CA ARG A 627 -9.07 24.89 16.56
C ARG A 627 -9.51 25.21 17.97
N ASP A 628 -10.01 24.22 18.68
CA ASP A 628 -10.59 24.40 20.01
C ASP A 628 -9.49 24.64 21.06
N ASN A 629 -8.33 23.99 20.89
CA ASN A 629 -7.19 24.14 21.77
C ASN A 629 -6.40 25.44 21.55
N LEU A 630 -6.37 26.00 20.33
CA LEU A 630 -5.57 27.19 20.01
C LEU A 630 -5.84 28.38 20.93
N LEU A 631 -7.11 28.78 21.09
CA LEU A 631 -7.43 29.94 21.92
C LEU A 631 -7.19 29.67 23.41
N ARG A 632 -7.39 28.42 23.86
CA ARG A 632 -7.12 28.00 25.24
C ARG A 632 -5.61 28.06 25.52
N PHE A 633 -4.80 27.53 24.63
CA PHE A 633 -3.34 27.54 24.72
C PHE A 633 -2.76 28.97 24.75
N ILE A 634 -3.21 29.85 23.84
CA ILE A 634 -2.78 31.26 23.81
C ILE A 634 -3.10 31.95 25.15
N LYS A 635 -4.31 31.77 25.67
CA LYS A 635 -4.73 32.36 26.96
C LYS A 635 -3.87 31.84 28.11
N TYR A 636 -3.65 30.53 28.15
CA TYR A 636 -2.84 29.87 29.18
C TYR A 636 -1.41 30.42 29.22
N LYS A 637 -0.69 30.37 28.09
CA LYS A 637 0.71 30.83 28.02
C LYS A 637 0.86 32.34 28.19
N THR A 638 -0.13 33.14 27.77
CA THR A 638 -0.12 34.60 28.05
C THR A 638 -0.17 34.87 29.55
N LYS A 639 -1.00 34.11 30.30
CA LYS A 639 -1.12 34.25 31.76
C LYS A 639 0.19 33.89 32.46
N GLN A 640 0.83 32.78 32.09
CA GLN A 640 2.10 32.37 32.71
C GLN A 640 3.22 33.39 32.50
N ARG A 641 3.35 33.92 31.28
CA ARG A 641 4.34 34.98 31.00
C ARG A 641 4.12 36.25 31.83
N SER A 642 2.86 36.59 32.14
CA SER A 642 2.54 37.73 33.00
C SER A 642 2.93 37.50 34.48
N LEU A 643 2.95 36.24 34.91
CA LEU A 643 3.36 35.85 36.26
C LEU A 643 4.88 35.78 36.39
N ALA A 644 5.60 35.33 35.36
CA ALA A 644 7.07 35.26 35.34
C ALA A 644 7.75 36.64 35.24
N ASN A 645 7.06 37.65 34.72
CA ASN A 645 7.54 39.05 34.64
C ASN A 645 7.22 39.89 35.89
N ARG A 646 6.58 39.30 36.90
CA ARG A 646 6.35 39.90 38.23
C ARG A 646 7.33 39.29 39.23
#